data_AF-A0A955TWW3-F1
#
_entry.id   AF-A0A955TWW3-F1
#
_cell.length_a   1.000
_cell.length_b   1.000
_cell.length_c   1.000
_cell.angle_alpha   90.00
_cell.angle_beta   90.00
_cell.angle_gamma   90.00
#
_symmetry.space_group_name_H-M   'P 1'
#
loop_
_entity.id
_entity.type
_entity.pdbx_description
1 polymer ?
#
loop_
_entity_poly.entity_id
_entity_poly.type
_entity_poly.pdbx_seq_one_letter_code
_entity_poly.pdbx_strand_id
1 'polypeptide(L)'
;MSMFKEADPQTQIQELQRACPDLNPLIIQDFVERMDPDYFAQFSPTTISQHVTHISHLTIDHPFKLEVDRATSRRFQLTFIAYDYFSEFATLCGLLSSAGLDIRNATIFTYTEKRTSDGTASQTWKHPPPSQLRPPRSLKPSPGLSRKKVVDVFNVQLLKGCVFGPQEQTLLRQSIHNMLHLLEKRHFREVRREVNRHLIETLGKIKSHVSTVIHPVEIAFDNTRVPDATAMDIRSTDTPAFLYTFANALTMRGIYIAKAKIEVKDHTAHNVFHVRGRTGGKIENPEEQQDLSSTAALIKEFSHFLTWAPDPGKALEHFDQLLDELRAMDDPALTPSLLRQQSLLSQLAKVFGSSDFLWEDLLRRQHANLLPVMTQFQDGSIIRSKADLAHSLSSQMKRCSAIESRRARLNTFKDQELFRIDIKHMLEPTSLQDFSQALTNLAETILDKALEEALSVHMRRQRVPRKTLSDHLAFAIFGLGKLGGAELGYASDIEVLFVYDVKKPLPGRTLTFSPEFFEQLVQEILCWIEAKKEGIFHIDTRLRPYGEKGLLANSFQELCAYYDSGGSAAPFERQALIKLRHVAGDRALGEKVEAQRDRFVYSSTPWDLESAIHLRTRQIKELVPAGATHVKYSPGGLIDIEYLIQYLQIIYGSRLASLRHSNTLKALEALCRRKLIKRQEAHTLREDYLFFRQLIDALRIVRGNARDLLLPEPESDSIIFLARRLGFITPNWKDGAETLEKTIHDRMKRTQKIFRDYFGQKSKDS
;
A
#
# COMPACT_ATOMS: atom_id res chain seq x y z
N MET A 1 51.52 -10.51 20.45
CA MET A 1 50.45 -9.52 20.16
C MET A 1 50.94 -8.07 20.15
N SER A 2 51.98 -7.66 20.91
CA SER A 2 52.38 -6.23 20.94
C SER A 2 53.20 -5.74 19.72
N MET A 3 54.03 -6.58 19.08
CA MET A 3 54.92 -6.10 18.00
C MET A 3 54.18 -5.65 16.72
N PHE A 4 53.10 -6.33 16.30
CA PHE A 4 52.38 -5.99 15.06
C PHE A 4 51.50 -4.72 15.21
N LYS A 5 51.09 -4.42 16.44
CA LYS A 5 50.13 -3.36 16.80
C LYS A 5 50.74 -1.95 16.75
N GLU A 6 52.04 -1.86 17.01
CA GLU A 6 52.83 -0.61 17.01
C GLU A 6 53.83 -0.55 15.85
N ALA A 7 53.89 -1.60 15.02
CA ALA A 7 54.73 -1.67 13.83
C ALA A 7 54.29 -0.65 12.79
N ASP A 8 55.26 0.01 12.15
CA ASP A 8 54.99 0.87 11.01
C ASP A 8 54.40 0.07 9.83
N PRO A 9 53.69 0.73 8.89
CA PRO A 9 53.08 0.05 7.75
C PRO A 9 54.07 -0.77 6.91
N GLN A 10 55.35 -0.35 6.83
CA GLN A 10 56.37 -1.10 6.09
C GLN A 10 56.72 -2.43 6.76
N THR A 11 56.82 -2.44 8.08
CA THR A 11 57.09 -3.64 8.89
C THR A 11 55.90 -4.61 8.78
N GLN A 12 54.67 -4.11 8.85
CA GLN A 12 53.46 -4.91 8.65
C GLN A 12 53.42 -5.57 7.26
N ILE A 13 53.77 -4.82 6.20
CA ILE A 13 53.85 -5.33 4.83
C ILE A 13 54.90 -6.46 4.74
N GLN A 14 56.10 -6.26 5.30
CA GLN A 14 57.17 -7.26 5.24
C GLN A 14 56.81 -8.55 5.99
N GLU A 15 56.17 -8.44 7.15
CA GLU A 15 55.73 -9.62 7.91
C GLU A 15 54.61 -10.38 7.19
N LEU A 16 53.65 -9.68 6.57
CA LEU A 16 52.60 -10.32 5.76
C LEU A 16 53.15 -10.96 4.48
N GLN A 17 54.14 -10.33 3.82
CA GLN A 17 54.81 -10.93 2.65
C GLN A 17 55.53 -12.23 3.01
N ARG A 18 56.13 -12.32 4.20
CA ARG A 18 56.74 -13.57 4.69
C ARG A 18 55.69 -14.63 5.02
N ALA A 19 54.56 -14.22 5.61
CA ALA A 19 53.48 -15.14 5.98
C ALA A 19 52.64 -15.61 4.78
N CYS A 20 52.62 -14.86 3.68
CA CYS A 20 51.86 -15.13 2.46
C CYS A 20 52.75 -15.05 1.21
N PRO A 21 53.74 -15.95 1.04
CA PRO A 21 54.75 -15.85 -0.02
C PRO A 21 54.17 -16.00 -1.44
N ASP A 22 53.02 -16.68 -1.57
CA ASP A 22 52.36 -16.95 -2.85
C ASP A 22 51.43 -15.82 -3.32
N LEU A 23 51.22 -14.79 -2.49
CA LEU A 23 50.34 -13.67 -2.82
C LEU A 23 51.12 -12.57 -3.55
N ASN A 24 50.45 -11.92 -4.51
CA ASN A 24 51.02 -10.76 -5.19
C ASN A 24 51.34 -9.65 -4.16
N PRO A 25 52.61 -9.20 -4.04
CA PRO A 25 53.02 -8.18 -3.07
C PRO A 25 52.21 -6.88 -3.13
N LEU A 26 51.69 -6.52 -4.32
CA LEU A 26 50.86 -5.34 -4.51
C LEU A 26 49.50 -5.45 -3.81
N ILE A 27 48.96 -6.66 -3.64
CA ILE A 27 47.70 -6.88 -2.91
C ILE A 27 47.92 -6.64 -1.42
N ILE A 28 49.03 -7.16 -0.89
CA ILE A 28 49.43 -6.97 0.52
C ILE A 28 49.65 -5.48 0.79
N GLN A 29 50.35 -4.79 -0.11
CA GLN A 29 50.56 -3.35 -0.01
C GLN A 29 49.25 -2.56 -0.06
N ASP A 30 48.38 -2.81 -1.06
CA ASP A 30 47.07 -2.15 -1.16
C ASP A 30 46.17 -2.44 0.06
N PHE A 31 46.31 -3.61 0.68
CA PHE A 31 45.62 -3.95 1.93
C PHE A 31 46.12 -3.13 3.11
N VAL A 32 47.42 -3.13 3.39
CA VAL A 32 47.97 -2.43 4.56
C VAL A 32 47.81 -0.92 4.44
N GLU A 33 47.98 -0.36 3.25
CA GLU A 33 47.87 1.10 3.03
C GLU A 33 46.45 1.64 3.17
N ARG A 34 45.42 0.80 2.97
CA ARG A 34 44.03 1.26 2.88
C ARG A 34 43.13 0.71 3.96
N MET A 35 43.44 -0.44 4.56
CA MET A 35 42.63 -1.00 5.63
C MET A 35 42.63 -0.08 6.85
N ASP A 36 41.50 -0.02 7.55
CA ASP A 36 41.35 0.74 8.79
C ASP A 36 42.46 0.38 9.80
N PRO A 37 43.20 1.35 10.36
CA PRO A 37 44.27 1.06 11.32
C PRO A 37 43.84 0.23 12.53
N ASP A 38 42.60 0.40 13.00
CA ASP A 38 42.08 -0.34 14.16
C ASP A 38 41.92 -1.83 13.86
N TYR A 39 41.85 -2.22 12.58
CA TYR A 39 41.82 -3.63 12.16
C TYR A 39 43.06 -4.39 12.63
N PHE A 40 44.25 -3.80 12.47
CA PHE A 40 45.52 -4.43 12.83
C PHE A 40 45.68 -4.56 14.35
N ALA A 41 44.98 -3.73 15.12
CA ALA A 41 44.92 -3.84 16.57
C ALA A 41 43.99 -4.98 17.05
N GLN A 42 43.03 -5.41 16.22
CA GLN A 42 42.01 -6.39 16.58
C GLN A 42 42.39 -7.84 16.22
N PHE A 43 43.11 -8.05 15.12
CA PHE A 43 43.39 -9.40 14.61
C PHE A 43 44.84 -9.85 14.79
N SER A 44 45.02 -11.16 14.98
CA SER A 44 46.36 -11.76 15.04
C SER A 44 47.01 -11.78 13.64
N PRO A 45 48.35 -11.78 13.53
CA PRO A 45 49.03 -11.84 12.23
C PRO A 45 48.58 -13.03 11.37
N THR A 46 48.34 -14.20 11.99
CA THR A 46 47.82 -15.39 11.29
C THR A 46 46.42 -15.17 10.72
N THR A 47 45.53 -14.52 11.47
CA THR A 47 44.18 -14.17 10.99
C THR A 47 44.25 -13.14 9.87
N ILE A 48 45.14 -12.15 9.98
CA ILE A 48 45.34 -11.13 8.95
C ILE A 48 45.82 -11.79 7.65
N SER A 49 46.79 -12.69 7.71
CA SER A 49 47.26 -13.46 6.55
C SER A 49 46.13 -14.24 5.86
N GLN A 50 45.24 -14.87 6.63
CA GLN A 50 44.06 -15.56 6.08
C GLN A 50 43.11 -14.58 5.38
N HIS A 51 42.77 -13.47 6.02
CA HIS A 51 41.88 -12.47 5.42
C HIS A 51 42.46 -11.88 4.12
N VAL A 52 43.76 -11.56 4.09
CA VAL A 52 44.44 -11.05 2.88
C VAL A 52 44.43 -12.10 1.77
N THR A 53 44.62 -13.37 2.11
CA THR A 53 44.47 -14.50 1.16
C THR A 53 43.04 -14.62 0.63
N HIS A 54 42.02 -14.37 1.44
CA HIS A 54 40.64 -14.36 0.94
C HIS A 54 40.36 -13.16 0.04
N ILE A 55 40.90 -11.98 0.37
CA ILE A 55 40.78 -10.78 -0.46
C ILE A 55 41.43 -10.97 -1.83
N SER A 56 42.55 -11.67 -1.92
CA SER A 56 43.21 -11.93 -3.22
C SER A 56 42.39 -12.82 -4.16
N HIS A 57 41.46 -13.60 -3.63
CA HIS A 57 40.58 -14.49 -4.41
C HIS A 57 39.25 -13.86 -4.80
N LEU A 58 38.94 -12.63 -4.34
CA LEU A 58 37.69 -11.96 -4.71
C LEU A 58 37.65 -11.63 -6.20
N THR A 59 36.56 -12.03 -6.86
CA THR A 59 36.29 -11.74 -8.28
C THR A 59 34.84 -11.28 -8.44
N ILE A 60 34.45 -10.81 -9.63
CA ILE A 60 33.05 -10.40 -9.86
C ILE A 60 32.09 -11.60 -9.70
N ASP A 61 32.51 -12.80 -10.09
CA ASP A 61 31.72 -14.02 -9.94
C ASP A 61 31.79 -14.61 -8.52
N HIS A 62 32.80 -14.23 -7.75
CA HIS A 62 32.98 -14.61 -6.34
C HIS A 62 33.20 -13.35 -5.49
N PRO A 63 32.13 -12.54 -5.28
CA PRO A 63 32.28 -11.19 -4.75
C PRO A 63 32.50 -11.14 -3.22
N PHE A 64 32.40 -12.29 -2.54
CA PHE A 64 32.61 -12.39 -1.11
C PHE A 64 33.10 -13.77 -0.66
N LYS A 65 33.60 -13.82 0.58
CA LYS A 65 33.86 -15.00 1.38
C LYS A 65 33.18 -14.81 2.74
N LEU A 66 32.46 -15.84 3.17
CA LEU A 66 31.88 -15.90 4.53
C LEU A 66 32.54 -17.05 5.30
N GLU A 67 33.05 -16.78 6.48
CA GLU A 67 33.54 -17.78 7.44
C GLU A 67 32.57 -17.85 8.61
N VAL A 68 32.39 -19.07 9.14
CA VAL A 68 31.41 -19.35 10.20
C VAL A 68 32.08 -20.19 11.26
N ASP A 69 32.42 -19.55 12.37
CA ASP A 69 33.03 -20.19 13.53
C ASP A 69 31.99 -20.38 14.63
N ARG A 70 31.83 -21.63 15.08
CA ARG A 70 30.85 -21.96 16.13
C ARG A 70 31.50 -21.85 17.50
N ALA A 71 31.15 -20.81 18.26
CA ALA A 71 31.62 -20.63 19.63
C ALA A 71 30.86 -21.52 20.63
N THR A 72 29.54 -21.64 20.50
CA THR A 72 28.70 -22.52 21.34
C THR A 72 27.53 -23.10 20.54
N SER A 73 26.62 -23.86 21.17
CA SER A 73 25.45 -24.40 20.49
C SER A 73 24.57 -23.32 19.86
N ARG A 74 24.57 -22.09 20.39
CA ARG A 74 23.73 -20.96 19.97
C ARG A 74 24.50 -19.67 19.66
N ARG A 75 25.82 -19.63 19.72
CA ARG A 75 26.63 -18.45 19.37
C ARG A 75 27.60 -18.78 18.26
N PHE A 76 27.65 -17.88 17.28
CA PHE A 76 28.50 -18.00 16.10
C PHE A 76 29.25 -16.68 15.89
N GLN A 77 30.48 -16.78 15.42
CA GLN A 77 31.22 -15.67 14.87
C GLN A 77 31.21 -15.83 13.35
N LEU A 78 30.80 -14.77 12.66
CA LEU A 78 30.73 -14.71 11.20
C LEU A 78 31.73 -13.67 10.73
N THR A 79 32.67 -14.07 9.88
CA THR A 79 33.62 -13.16 9.24
C THR A 79 33.25 -13.04 7.78
N PHE A 80 32.91 -11.84 7.35
CA PHE A 80 32.48 -11.54 6.00
C PHE A 80 33.53 -10.66 5.32
N ILE A 81 34.06 -11.14 4.19
CA ILE A 81 35.12 -10.50 3.42
C ILE A 81 34.59 -10.30 2.01
N ALA A 82 34.44 -9.05 1.55
CA ALA A 82 33.83 -8.77 0.25
C ALA A 82 34.34 -7.49 -0.39
N TYR A 83 33.90 -7.24 -1.62
CA TYR A 83 33.90 -5.88 -2.16
C TYR A 83 32.96 -4.98 -1.36
N ASP A 84 33.40 -3.74 -1.15
CA ASP A 84 32.60 -2.69 -0.50
C ASP A 84 31.54 -2.16 -1.46
N TYR A 85 30.29 -2.54 -1.20
CA TYR A 85 29.14 -2.07 -1.94
C TYR A 85 28.36 -1.05 -1.12
N PHE A 86 27.82 -0.04 -1.79
CA PHE A 86 26.84 0.83 -1.16
C PHE A 86 25.62 -0.01 -0.70
N SER A 87 25.18 0.15 0.55
CA SER A 87 24.11 -0.62 1.20
C SER A 87 24.41 -2.08 1.60
N GLU A 88 25.66 -2.56 1.47
CA GLU A 88 25.97 -3.96 1.80
C GLU A 88 25.84 -4.26 3.30
N PHE A 89 26.37 -3.41 4.18
CA PHE A 89 26.17 -3.54 5.63
C PHE A 89 24.69 -3.67 6.04
N ALA A 90 23.81 -2.84 5.47
CA ALA A 90 22.37 -2.93 5.72
C ALA A 90 21.83 -4.29 5.24
N THR A 91 22.18 -4.69 4.02
CA THR A 91 21.78 -5.97 3.42
C THR A 91 22.17 -7.15 4.30
N LEU A 92 23.41 -7.18 4.79
CA LEU A 92 23.88 -8.23 5.70
C LEU A 92 23.09 -8.25 7.01
N CYS A 93 22.87 -7.09 7.65
CA CYS A 93 22.09 -7.02 8.88
C CYS A 93 20.70 -7.63 8.71
N GLY A 94 20.03 -7.33 7.59
CA GLY A 94 18.72 -7.89 7.27
C GLY A 94 18.76 -9.39 6.98
N LEU A 95 19.75 -9.87 6.22
CA LEU A 95 19.92 -11.30 5.91
C LEU A 95 20.25 -12.13 7.16
N LEU A 96 21.14 -11.65 8.03
CA LEU A 96 21.45 -12.31 9.31
C LEU A 96 20.20 -12.41 10.20
N SER A 97 19.49 -11.29 10.34
CA SER A 97 18.22 -11.25 11.08
C SER A 97 17.20 -12.23 10.49
N SER A 98 17.12 -12.33 9.16
CA SER A 98 16.25 -13.26 8.46
C SER A 98 16.63 -14.73 8.65
N ALA A 99 17.92 -15.03 8.87
CA ALA A 99 18.39 -16.37 9.20
C ALA A 99 18.14 -16.74 10.68
N GLY A 100 17.47 -15.87 11.45
CA GLY A 100 17.21 -16.06 12.87
C GLY A 100 18.45 -15.81 13.74
N LEU A 101 19.41 -15.03 13.24
CA LEU A 101 20.64 -14.68 13.92
C LEU A 101 20.54 -13.26 14.45
N ASP A 102 20.61 -13.14 15.77
CA ASP A 102 20.56 -11.88 16.49
C ASP A 102 21.96 -11.31 16.68
N ILE A 103 22.20 -10.08 16.22
CA ILE A 103 23.54 -9.46 16.22
C ILE A 103 23.83 -8.94 17.63
N ARG A 104 24.77 -9.58 18.34
CA ARG A 104 25.16 -9.19 19.71
C ARG A 104 26.34 -8.22 19.73
N ASN A 105 27.28 -8.42 18.83
CA ASN A 105 28.38 -7.51 18.61
C ASN A 105 28.77 -7.54 17.13
N ALA A 106 29.07 -6.40 16.53
CA ALA A 106 29.63 -6.34 15.19
C ALA A 106 30.71 -5.25 15.10
N THR A 107 31.75 -5.53 14.31
CA THR A 107 32.78 -4.54 13.96
C THR A 107 33.05 -4.60 12.47
N ILE A 108 32.97 -3.44 11.82
CA ILE A 108 33.01 -3.29 10.36
C ILE A 108 34.27 -2.53 10.00
N PHE A 109 35.12 -3.11 9.16
CA PHE A 109 36.37 -2.51 8.71
C PHE A 109 36.35 -2.33 7.20
N THR A 110 36.45 -1.09 6.74
CA THR A 110 36.37 -0.76 5.32
C THR A 110 37.67 -0.14 4.82
N TYR A 111 37.96 -0.33 3.53
CA TYR A 111 39.09 0.32 2.88
C TYR A 111 38.89 1.83 2.77
N THR A 112 39.85 2.59 3.29
CA THR A 112 39.98 4.03 3.12
C THR A 112 40.40 4.41 1.69
N GLU A 113 40.24 5.70 1.35
CA GLU A 113 40.67 6.25 0.06
C GLU A 113 42.17 6.47 0.01
N LYS A 114 42.78 6.23 -1.16
CA LYS A 114 44.21 6.53 -1.35
C LYS A 114 44.42 8.03 -1.20
N ARG A 115 45.20 8.43 -0.19
CA ARG A 115 45.71 9.81 -0.08
C ARG A 115 46.64 10.06 -1.27
N THR A 116 46.41 11.12 -2.06
CA THR A 116 47.44 11.56 -3.00
C THR A 116 48.55 12.28 -2.24
N SER A 117 49.76 12.29 -2.81
CA SER A 117 50.95 12.94 -2.24
C SER A 117 50.82 14.45 -2.02
N ASP A 118 49.77 15.10 -2.57
CA ASP A 118 49.52 16.54 -2.42
C ASP A 118 48.39 16.87 -1.42
N GLY A 119 47.96 15.91 -0.58
CA GLY A 119 46.94 16.17 0.45
C GLY A 119 45.53 16.46 -0.11
N THR A 120 45.34 16.38 -1.43
CA THR A 120 44.03 16.50 -2.08
C THR A 120 43.46 15.11 -2.36
N ALA A 121 42.21 14.86 -1.97
CA ALA A 121 41.54 13.59 -2.25
C ALA A 121 41.55 13.32 -3.77
N SER A 122 42.07 12.17 -4.18
CA SER A 122 42.08 11.73 -5.58
C SER A 122 40.66 11.67 -6.14
N GLN A 123 40.38 12.49 -7.15
CA GLN A 123 39.18 12.50 -8.01
C GLN A 123 37.91 11.89 -7.41
N THR A 124 37.04 12.79 -6.93
CA THR A 124 35.66 12.56 -6.50
C THR A 124 34.95 11.46 -7.31
N TRP A 125 34.78 10.28 -6.72
CA TRP A 125 33.58 9.49 -6.98
C TRP A 125 32.44 10.19 -6.23
N LYS A 126 31.85 11.21 -6.88
CA LYS A 126 30.58 11.77 -6.41
C LYS A 126 29.58 10.63 -6.43
N HIS A 127 29.03 10.21 -5.29
CA HIS A 127 27.80 9.40 -5.27
C HIS A 127 26.67 10.29 -5.79
N PRO A 128 26.17 10.11 -7.03
CA PRO A 128 25.06 10.92 -7.50
C PRO A 128 23.74 10.30 -6.99
N PRO A 129 22.64 11.07 -6.97
CA PRO A 129 21.36 10.60 -6.48
C PRO A 129 20.85 9.35 -7.24
N PRO A 130 20.03 8.49 -6.59
CA PRO A 130 19.66 7.16 -7.11
C PRO A 130 19.01 7.13 -8.50
N SER A 131 18.50 8.27 -8.99
CA SER A 131 17.72 8.39 -10.22
C SER A 131 18.51 8.75 -11.48
N GLN A 132 19.82 9.04 -11.40
CA GLN A 132 20.60 9.51 -12.56
C GLN A 132 21.98 8.86 -12.66
N LEU A 133 22.07 7.61 -13.11
CA LEU A 133 23.35 6.94 -13.36
C LEU A 133 23.31 6.07 -14.62
N ARG A 134 24.08 6.46 -15.64
CA ARG A 134 24.47 5.55 -16.73
C ARG A 134 25.55 4.57 -16.23
N PRO A 135 25.60 3.33 -16.75
CA PRO A 135 26.59 2.34 -16.32
C PRO A 135 28.02 2.80 -16.70
N PRO A 136 29.03 2.60 -15.84
CA PRO A 136 30.42 2.88 -16.20
C PRO A 136 30.92 1.91 -17.28
N ARG A 137 31.71 2.43 -18.23
CA ARG A 137 32.36 1.63 -19.27
C ARG A 137 33.38 0.67 -18.64
N SER A 138 33.37 -0.57 -19.13
CA SER A 138 34.21 -1.68 -18.72
C SER A 138 35.70 -1.39 -18.85
N LEU A 139 36.41 -1.31 -17.72
CA LEU A 139 37.85 -1.57 -17.65
C LEU A 139 38.00 -2.87 -16.86
N LYS A 140 38.64 -3.89 -17.46
CA LYS A 140 38.94 -5.17 -16.80
C LYS A 140 39.80 -4.90 -15.56
N PRO A 141 39.32 -5.13 -14.32
CA PRO A 141 40.16 -5.02 -13.15
C PRO A 141 40.90 -6.35 -12.91
N SER A 142 42.17 -6.28 -12.52
CA SER A 142 42.92 -7.43 -12.02
C SER A 142 42.27 -7.96 -10.73
N PRO A 143 42.18 -9.28 -10.49
CA PRO A 143 41.67 -9.84 -9.24
C PRO A 143 42.35 -9.22 -8.02
N GLY A 144 41.58 -8.81 -7.01
CA GLY A 144 42.09 -8.22 -5.76
C GLY A 144 42.56 -6.75 -5.81
N LEU A 145 42.71 -6.12 -6.98
CA LEU A 145 43.22 -4.75 -7.12
C LEU A 145 42.28 -3.87 -7.94
N SER A 146 41.66 -2.86 -7.29
CA SER A 146 40.98 -1.66 -7.85
C SER A 146 39.78 -1.20 -7.00
N ARG A 147 39.09 -2.12 -6.33
CA ARG A 147 37.86 -1.85 -5.56
C ARG A 147 38.13 -1.74 -4.05
N LYS A 148 37.32 -0.95 -3.34
CA LYS A 148 37.29 -0.96 -1.86
C LYS A 148 36.80 -2.35 -1.40
N LYS A 149 37.33 -2.82 -0.27
CA LYS A 149 36.92 -4.09 0.34
C LYS A 149 36.51 -3.85 1.78
N VAL A 150 35.75 -4.79 2.31
CA VAL A 150 35.30 -4.79 3.70
C VAL A 150 35.68 -6.10 4.37
N VAL A 151 35.96 -6.02 5.67
CA VAL A 151 36.08 -7.16 6.57
C VAL A 151 35.17 -6.90 7.76
N ASP A 152 34.06 -7.61 7.78
CA ASP A 152 33.00 -7.42 8.76
C ASP A 152 32.94 -8.64 9.67
N VAL A 153 33.02 -8.41 10.99
CA VAL A 153 32.96 -9.49 11.97
C VAL A 153 31.71 -9.32 12.82
N PHE A 154 30.82 -10.30 12.72
CA PHE A 154 29.56 -10.37 13.47
C PHE A 154 29.62 -11.50 14.49
N ASN A 155 29.44 -11.17 15.75
CA ASN A 155 29.14 -12.12 16.80
C ASN A 155 27.62 -12.19 16.97
N VAL A 156 27.05 -13.32 16.58
CA VAL A 156 25.60 -13.52 16.53
C VAL A 156 25.14 -14.61 17.47
N GLN A 157 23.89 -14.50 17.90
CA GLN A 157 23.22 -15.46 18.74
C GLN A 157 21.97 -16.01 18.02
N LEU A 158 21.86 -17.33 17.93
CA LEU A 158 20.71 -18.01 17.34
C LEU A 158 19.47 -17.82 18.21
N LEU A 159 18.39 -17.32 17.60
CA LEU A 159 17.11 -17.10 18.26
C LEU A 159 16.45 -18.41 18.72
N LYS A 160 15.54 -18.34 19.71
CA LYS A 160 14.88 -19.53 20.25
C LYS A 160 13.98 -20.14 19.17
N GLY A 161 14.13 -21.43 18.90
CA GLY A 161 13.34 -22.15 17.88
C GLY A 161 13.91 -22.07 16.46
N CYS A 162 14.99 -21.33 16.23
CA CYS A 162 15.71 -21.31 14.95
C CYS A 162 16.80 -22.37 14.91
N VAL A 163 17.16 -22.82 13.71
CA VAL A 163 18.27 -23.75 13.43
C VAL A 163 19.25 -23.02 12.52
N PHE A 164 20.54 -23.26 12.71
CA PHE A 164 21.60 -22.70 11.86
C PHE A 164 22.67 -23.77 11.57
N GLY A 165 22.25 -24.83 10.89
CA GLY A 165 23.09 -25.94 10.47
C GLY A 165 23.71 -25.71 9.08
N PRO A 166 24.33 -26.76 8.50
CA PRO A 166 24.98 -26.67 7.18
C PRO A 166 24.04 -26.23 6.06
N GLN A 167 22.77 -26.66 6.12
CA GLN A 167 21.76 -26.29 5.12
C GLN A 167 21.41 -24.81 5.21
N GLU A 168 21.11 -24.29 6.40
CA GLU A 168 20.79 -22.87 6.60
C GLU A 168 21.99 -21.96 6.30
N GLN A 169 23.21 -22.41 6.60
CA GLN A 169 24.44 -21.71 6.21
C GLN A 169 24.60 -21.65 4.69
N THR A 170 24.25 -22.73 3.97
CA THR A 170 24.30 -22.76 2.50
C THR A 170 23.26 -21.80 1.90
N LEU A 171 22.04 -21.81 2.44
CA LEU A 171 20.99 -20.88 2.04
C LEU A 171 21.40 -19.42 2.28
N LEU A 172 21.95 -19.09 3.45
CA LEU A 172 22.44 -17.75 3.76
C LEU A 172 23.52 -17.30 2.76
N ARG A 173 24.47 -18.17 2.42
CA ARG A 173 25.50 -17.88 1.41
C ARG A 173 24.89 -17.59 0.05
N GLN A 174 23.91 -18.38 -0.38
CA GLN A 174 23.23 -18.19 -1.66
C GLN A 174 22.44 -16.87 -1.68
N SER A 175 21.74 -16.53 -0.60
CA SER A 175 21.03 -15.25 -0.46
C SER A 175 22.00 -14.07 -0.52
N ILE A 176 23.12 -14.11 0.22
CA ILE A 176 24.15 -13.07 0.17
C ILE A 176 24.70 -12.91 -1.25
N HIS A 177 25.06 -14.02 -1.91
CA HIS A 177 25.57 -14.00 -3.28
C HIS A 177 24.60 -13.29 -4.24
N ASN A 178 23.31 -13.67 -4.20
CA ASN A 178 22.28 -13.06 -5.04
C ASN A 178 22.14 -11.55 -4.75
N MET A 179 22.12 -11.15 -3.47
CA MET A 179 21.99 -9.74 -3.11
C MET A 179 23.19 -8.91 -3.57
N LEU A 180 24.42 -9.40 -3.41
CA LEU A 180 25.62 -8.68 -3.85
C LEU A 180 25.65 -8.51 -5.37
N HIS A 181 25.20 -9.50 -6.14
CA HIS A 181 25.06 -9.36 -7.59
C HIS A 181 24.06 -8.27 -8.00
N LEU A 182 22.96 -8.12 -7.25
CA LEU A 182 22.00 -7.04 -7.47
C LEU A 182 22.59 -5.68 -7.05
N LEU A 183 23.35 -5.61 -5.95
CA LEU A 183 24.06 -4.39 -5.53
C LEU A 183 25.10 -3.95 -6.56
N GLU A 184 25.86 -4.88 -7.15
CA GLU A 184 26.80 -4.61 -8.25
C GLU A 184 26.09 -3.94 -9.44
N LYS A 185 24.89 -4.44 -9.79
CA LYS A 185 24.03 -3.87 -10.85
C LYS A 185 23.31 -2.60 -10.42
N ARG A 186 23.48 -2.14 -9.18
CA ARG A 186 22.81 -0.97 -8.57
C ARG A 186 21.30 -1.11 -8.45
N HIS A 187 20.80 -2.34 -8.32
CA HIS A 187 19.38 -2.64 -8.13
C HIS A 187 18.98 -2.55 -6.64
N PHE A 188 19.29 -1.43 -5.99
CA PHE A 188 19.11 -1.26 -4.52
C PHE A 188 17.66 -1.49 -4.05
N ARG A 189 16.67 -1.12 -4.88
CA ARG A 189 15.25 -1.32 -4.56
C ARG A 189 14.86 -2.80 -4.54
N GLU A 190 15.39 -3.60 -5.48
CA GLU A 190 15.13 -5.05 -5.51
C GLU A 190 15.76 -5.72 -4.29
N VAL A 191 17.02 -5.40 -3.96
CA VAL A 191 17.70 -5.93 -2.77
C VAL A 191 16.91 -5.65 -1.51
N ARG A 192 16.46 -4.40 -1.30
CA ARG A 192 15.64 -4.03 -0.14
C ARG A 192 14.35 -4.83 -0.08
N ARG A 193 13.64 -4.94 -1.21
CA ARG A 193 12.38 -5.70 -1.27
C ARG A 193 12.61 -7.15 -0.88
N GLU A 194 13.70 -7.75 -1.35
CA GLU A 194 14.04 -9.14 -1.06
C GLU A 194 14.49 -9.34 0.40
N VAL A 195 15.30 -8.45 0.95
CA VAL A 195 15.73 -8.49 2.35
C VAL A 195 14.54 -8.26 3.29
N ASN A 196 13.69 -7.27 3.00
CA ASN A 196 12.45 -7.03 3.74
C ASN A 196 11.61 -8.30 3.79
N ARG A 197 11.39 -8.95 2.65
CA ARG A 197 10.63 -10.21 2.57
C ARG A 197 11.18 -11.28 3.52
N HIS A 198 12.47 -11.58 3.45
CA HIS A 198 13.07 -12.63 4.29
C HIS A 198 13.05 -12.26 5.77
N LEU A 199 13.30 -10.99 6.11
CA LEU A 199 13.23 -10.49 7.48
C LEU A 199 11.82 -10.68 8.07
N ILE A 200 10.80 -10.43 7.27
CA ILE A 200 9.38 -10.51 7.61
C ILE A 200 9.03 -11.96 8.00
N GLU A 201 9.41 -12.98 7.21
CA GLU A 201 9.17 -14.40 7.52
C GLU A 201 9.73 -14.87 8.88
N THR A 202 10.81 -14.23 9.34
CA THR A 202 11.49 -14.57 10.60
C THR A 202 10.99 -13.75 11.78
N LEU A 203 10.67 -12.47 11.58
CA LEU A 203 10.03 -11.63 12.61
C LEU A 203 8.68 -12.19 13.06
N GLY A 204 7.89 -12.80 12.17
CA GLY A 204 6.60 -13.43 12.51
C GLY A 204 6.71 -14.62 13.48
N LYS A 205 7.86 -15.30 13.51
CA LYS A 205 8.14 -16.45 14.41
C LYS A 205 8.62 -16.00 15.79
N ILE A 206 9.10 -14.76 15.89
CA ILE A 206 9.58 -14.18 17.13
C ILE A 206 8.38 -13.58 17.84
N LYS A 207 7.80 -14.31 18.80
CA LYS A 207 7.00 -13.67 19.86
C LYS A 207 7.95 -12.79 20.67
N SER A 208 8.10 -11.54 20.26
CA SER A 208 8.70 -10.56 21.13
C SER A 208 7.66 -10.21 22.20
N HIS A 209 8.01 -10.45 23.45
CA HIS A 209 7.49 -9.67 24.57
C HIS A 209 8.02 -8.24 24.39
N VAL A 210 7.52 -7.51 23.39
CA VAL A 210 7.89 -6.11 23.27
C VAL A 210 7.20 -5.40 24.41
N SER A 211 8.01 -4.89 25.34
CA SER A 211 7.53 -3.99 26.38
C SER A 211 6.77 -2.84 25.70
N THR A 212 5.57 -2.54 26.16
CA THR A 212 4.83 -1.32 25.78
C THR A 212 5.52 -0.06 26.27
N VAL A 213 6.59 -0.19 27.07
CA VAL A 213 7.43 0.91 27.53
C VAL A 213 8.57 1.11 26.53
N ILE A 214 8.48 2.21 25.81
CA ILE A 214 9.50 2.70 24.89
C ILE A 214 10.50 3.54 25.69
N HIS A 215 11.79 3.31 25.49
CA HIS A 215 12.86 4.05 26.14
C HIS A 215 13.45 5.11 25.20
N PRO A 216 13.84 6.29 25.70
CA PRO A 216 14.41 7.35 24.87
C PRO A 216 15.67 6.87 24.12
N VAL A 217 15.79 7.29 22.87
CA VAL A 217 17.01 7.11 22.07
C VAL A 217 17.91 8.31 22.30
N GLU A 218 19.12 8.08 22.81
CA GLU A 218 20.15 9.11 22.93
C GLU A 218 21.03 9.06 21.68
N ILE A 219 21.21 10.21 21.04
CA ILE A 219 22.04 10.35 19.83
C ILE A 219 23.01 11.51 20.05
N ALA A 220 24.29 11.25 19.84
CA ALA A 220 25.34 12.26 19.92
C ALA A 220 26.23 12.20 18.67
N PHE A 221 26.66 13.36 18.18
CA PHE A 221 27.62 13.47 17.10
C PHE A 221 28.96 14.00 17.60
N ASP A 222 30.05 13.43 17.08
CA ASP A 222 31.40 13.85 17.36
C ASP A 222 32.22 13.89 16.05
N ASN A 223 32.54 15.11 15.62
CA ASN A 223 33.38 15.36 14.44
C ASN A 223 34.89 15.37 14.76
N THR A 224 35.29 15.20 16.02
CA THR A 224 36.69 15.24 16.47
C THR A 224 37.31 13.85 16.56
N ARG A 225 36.50 12.81 16.80
CA ARG A 225 36.95 11.41 16.94
C ARG A 225 37.68 10.85 15.71
N VAL A 226 37.30 11.27 14.50
CA VAL A 226 37.83 10.73 13.24
C VAL A 226 38.09 11.87 12.26
N PRO A 227 39.20 11.87 11.51
CA PRO A 227 39.55 12.99 10.62
C PRO A 227 38.63 13.14 9.40
N ASP A 228 38.03 12.07 8.89
CA ASP A 228 37.32 12.03 7.59
C ASP A 228 35.87 11.51 7.67
N ALA A 229 35.31 11.38 8.87
CA ALA A 229 33.93 10.95 9.09
C ALA A 229 33.35 11.58 10.37
N THR A 230 32.03 11.61 10.48
CA THR A 230 31.31 12.02 11.69
C THR A 230 30.98 10.79 12.50
N ALA A 231 31.38 10.74 13.78
CA ALA A 231 30.98 9.66 14.68
C ALA A 231 29.58 9.95 15.23
N MET A 232 28.64 9.04 14.98
CA MET A 232 27.27 9.05 15.48
C MET A 232 27.11 7.95 16.53
N ASP A 233 26.97 8.34 17.80
CA ASP A 233 26.79 7.45 18.95
C ASP A 233 25.28 7.34 19.25
N ILE A 234 24.74 6.12 19.23
CA ILE A 234 23.32 5.84 19.44
C ILE A 234 23.19 4.86 20.61
N ARG A 235 22.47 5.27 21.66
CA ARG A 235 22.11 4.43 22.79
C ARG A 235 20.60 4.27 22.84
N SER A 236 20.15 3.02 22.88
CA SER A 236 18.72 2.72 22.86
C SER A 236 18.44 1.33 23.44
N THR A 237 17.17 1.02 23.69
CA THR A 237 16.78 -0.38 23.89
C THR A 237 16.88 -1.18 22.62
N ASP A 238 17.29 -2.43 22.73
CA ASP A 238 17.36 -3.33 21.58
C ASP A 238 15.95 -3.58 21.01
N THR A 239 15.81 -3.45 19.68
CA THR A 239 14.55 -3.72 18.99
C THR A 239 14.80 -4.55 17.75
N PRO A 240 13.93 -5.54 17.44
CA PRO A 240 14.10 -6.38 16.27
C PRO A 240 14.26 -5.56 15.00
N ALA A 241 15.18 -5.99 14.14
CA ALA A 241 15.48 -5.39 12.83
C ALA A 241 15.97 -3.93 12.82
N PHE A 242 16.17 -3.27 13.97
CA PHE A 242 16.57 -1.86 14.00
C PHE A 242 17.82 -1.57 13.20
N LEU A 243 18.89 -2.37 13.36
CA LEU A 243 20.16 -2.16 12.66
C LEU A 243 19.96 -2.13 11.14
N TYR A 244 19.15 -3.06 10.62
CA TYR A 244 18.79 -3.09 9.22
C TYR A 244 17.98 -1.85 8.81
N THR A 245 16.89 -1.56 9.52
CA THR A 245 16.00 -0.43 9.19
C THR A 245 16.76 0.90 9.21
N PHE A 246 17.60 1.08 10.22
CA PHE A 246 18.39 2.28 10.40
C PHE A 246 19.50 2.42 9.34
N ALA A 247 20.30 1.37 9.12
CA ALA A 247 21.34 1.40 8.09
C ALA A 247 20.76 1.61 6.68
N ASN A 248 19.60 1.01 6.40
CA ASN A 248 18.89 1.20 5.14
C ASN A 248 18.39 2.65 4.98
N ALA A 249 17.92 3.29 6.05
CA ALA A 249 17.48 4.68 6.02
C ALA A 249 18.62 5.69 5.85
N LEU A 250 19.78 5.43 6.45
CA LEU A 250 21.01 6.21 6.18
C LEU A 250 21.40 6.11 4.71
N THR A 251 21.43 4.88 4.19
CA THR A 251 21.71 4.60 2.78
C THR A 251 20.76 5.36 1.86
N MET A 252 19.46 5.40 2.16
CA MET A 252 18.47 6.16 1.39
C MET A 252 18.70 7.66 1.39
N ARG A 253 19.20 8.18 2.51
CA ARG A 253 19.61 9.57 2.64
C ARG A 253 20.94 9.86 1.94
N GLY A 254 21.56 8.87 1.31
CA GLY A 254 22.87 9.01 0.66
C GLY A 254 24.01 9.14 1.67
N ILE A 255 23.80 8.66 2.89
CA ILE A 255 24.79 8.65 3.95
C ILE A 255 25.49 7.30 3.93
N TYR A 256 26.81 7.36 3.82
CA TYR A 256 27.65 6.18 3.76
C TYR A 256 28.15 5.81 5.16
N ILE A 257 28.03 4.54 5.53
CA ILE A 257 28.58 3.99 6.77
C ILE A 257 30.00 3.51 6.47
N ALA A 258 31.00 4.28 6.90
CA ALA A 258 32.40 3.94 6.70
C ALA A 258 32.91 2.95 7.77
N LYS A 259 32.37 3.02 8.98
CA LYS A 259 32.70 2.11 10.08
C LYS A 259 31.48 1.96 10.97
N ALA A 260 31.30 0.80 11.56
CA ALA A 260 30.30 0.61 12.60
C ALA A 260 30.85 -0.29 13.69
N LYS A 261 30.49 0.03 14.94
CA LYS A 261 30.70 -0.80 16.11
C LYS A 261 29.36 -0.96 16.83
N ILE A 262 28.91 -2.19 16.95
CA ILE A 262 27.61 -2.57 17.51
C ILE A 262 27.87 -3.35 18.79
N GLU A 263 27.27 -2.95 19.91
CA GLU A 263 27.33 -3.70 21.17
C GLU A 263 25.93 -3.79 21.80
N VAL A 264 25.43 -5.01 21.97
CA VAL A 264 24.17 -5.28 22.67
C VAL A 264 24.47 -6.01 23.99
N LYS A 265 24.15 -5.37 25.11
CA LYS A 265 24.25 -5.93 26.46
C LYS A 265 22.87 -5.93 27.10
N ASP A 266 22.41 -7.12 27.50
CA ASP A 266 21.07 -7.37 28.02
C ASP A 266 19.97 -6.88 27.06
N HIS A 267 19.34 -5.74 27.37
CA HIS A 267 18.31 -5.08 26.57
C HIS A 267 18.73 -3.70 26.05
N THR A 268 20.00 -3.34 26.23
CA THR A 268 20.57 -2.05 25.82
C THR A 268 21.52 -2.24 24.64
N ALA A 269 21.33 -1.44 23.61
CA ALA A 269 22.19 -1.39 22.43
C ALA A 269 22.97 -0.07 22.43
N HIS A 270 24.29 -0.16 22.31
CA HIS A 270 25.21 0.95 22.11
C HIS A 270 25.88 0.78 20.74
N ASN A 271 25.55 1.67 19.82
CA ASN A 271 25.99 1.59 18.43
C ASN A 271 26.74 2.87 18.07
N VAL A 272 27.96 2.72 17.55
CA VAL A 272 28.76 3.84 17.05
C VAL A 272 28.93 3.67 15.55
N PHE A 273 28.40 4.60 14.76
CA PHE A 273 28.52 4.63 13.31
C PHE A 273 29.44 5.79 12.91
N HIS A 274 30.45 5.53 12.09
CA HIS A 274 31.21 6.57 11.44
C HIS A 274 30.61 6.79 10.06
N VAL A 275 29.92 7.92 9.92
CA VAL A 275 29.11 8.22 8.74
C VAL A 275 29.71 9.37 7.93
N ARG A 276 29.50 9.32 6.62
CA ARG A 276 29.86 10.38 5.68
C ARG A 276 28.62 10.87 4.96
N GLY A 277 28.50 12.18 4.83
CA GLY A 277 27.40 12.83 4.13
C GLY A 277 27.42 12.57 2.62
N ARG A 278 26.42 13.10 1.92
CA ARG A 278 26.22 12.91 0.46
C ARG A 278 27.41 13.38 -0.39
N THR A 279 28.14 14.37 0.10
CA THR A 279 29.32 14.94 -0.57
C THR A 279 30.59 14.11 -0.33
N GLY A 280 30.50 13.05 0.49
CA GLY A 280 31.63 12.20 0.90
C GLY A 280 32.41 12.72 2.12
N GLY A 281 32.07 13.91 2.64
CA GLY A 281 32.72 14.54 3.79
C GLY A 281 31.97 14.33 5.12
N LYS A 282 32.44 15.00 6.16
CA LYS A 282 31.78 15.06 7.47
C LYS A 282 30.41 15.74 7.38
N ILE A 283 29.52 15.35 8.27
CA ILE A 283 28.22 15.97 8.51
C ILE A 283 28.44 17.02 9.61
N GLU A 284 28.77 18.25 9.22
CA GLU A 284 29.09 19.33 10.16
C GLU A 284 27.92 20.27 10.41
N ASN A 285 26.94 20.31 9.51
CA ASN A 285 25.76 21.15 9.66
C ASN A 285 24.90 20.66 10.84
N PRO A 286 24.68 21.48 11.89
CA PRO A 286 23.84 21.11 13.03
C PRO A 286 22.39 20.76 12.64
N GLU A 287 21.83 21.39 11.62
CA GLU A 287 20.47 21.08 11.15
C GLU A 287 20.40 19.68 10.52
N GLU A 288 21.43 19.30 9.75
CA GLU A 288 21.53 17.96 9.14
C GLU A 288 21.72 16.89 10.21
N GLN A 289 22.51 17.18 11.25
CA GLN A 289 22.67 16.30 12.42
C GLN A 289 21.35 16.14 13.21
N GLN A 290 20.60 17.23 13.38
CA GLN A 290 19.30 17.22 14.06
C GLN A 290 18.25 16.43 13.26
N ASP A 291 18.22 16.56 11.94
CA ASP A 291 17.36 15.77 11.04
C ASP A 291 17.68 14.27 11.14
N LEU A 292 18.96 13.91 11.14
CA LEU A 292 19.39 12.52 11.30
C LEU A 292 19.04 11.93 12.65
N SER A 293 19.14 12.73 13.72
CA SER A 293 18.69 12.31 15.04
C SER A 293 17.19 12.05 15.07
N SER A 294 16.41 12.97 14.50
CA SER A 294 14.95 12.87 14.45
C SER A 294 14.50 11.65 13.63
N THR A 295 15.14 11.44 12.48
CA THR A 295 14.95 10.25 11.63
C THR A 295 15.26 8.98 12.40
N ALA A 296 16.43 8.89 13.04
CA ALA A 296 16.87 7.70 13.75
C ALA A 296 15.91 7.33 14.88
N ALA A 297 15.45 8.34 15.64
CA ALA A 297 14.44 8.16 16.68
C ALA A 297 13.12 7.66 16.08
N LEU A 298 12.58 8.33 15.05
CA LEU A 298 11.32 7.92 14.40
C LEU A 298 11.37 6.50 13.83
N ILE A 299 12.48 6.11 13.22
CA ILE A 299 12.67 4.76 12.69
C ILE A 299 12.71 3.75 13.83
N LYS A 300 13.42 4.06 14.91
CA LYS A 300 13.48 3.19 16.09
C LYS A 300 12.07 2.94 16.65
N GLU A 301 11.30 4.01 16.81
CA GLU A 301 9.91 3.96 17.26
C GLU A 301 9.03 3.18 16.30
N PHE A 302 9.11 3.46 15.01
CA PHE A 302 8.29 2.83 13.99
C PHE A 302 8.59 1.33 13.83
N SER A 303 9.86 0.92 13.96
CA SER A 303 10.28 -0.49 13.91
C SER A 303 9.56 -1.36 14.95
N HIS A 304 9.17 -0.78 16.09
CA HIS A 304 8.35 -1.47 17.10
C HIS A 304 7.01 -1.93 16.51
N PHE A 305 6.39 -1.09 15.66
CA PHE A 305 5.05 -1.30 15.14
C PHE A 305 4.95 -2.19 13.90
N LEU A 306 6.07 -2.49 13.26
CA LEU A 306 6.14 -3.29 12.03
C LEU A 306 5.58 -4.70 12.19
N THR A 307 5.70 -5.30 13.37
CA THR A 307 5.21 -6.66 13.63
C THR A 307 3.69 -6.80 13.43
N TRP A 308 2.95 -5.70 13.60
CA TRP A 308 1.50 -5.65 13.43
C TRP A 308 1.05 -5.18 12.05
N ALA A 309 1.97 -4.79 11.18
CA ALA A 309 1.66 -4.44 9.80
C ALA A 309 1.36 -5.70 8.96
N PRO A 310 0.33 -5.71 8.10
CA PRO A 310 0.08 -6.85 7.21
C PRO A 310 1.25 -7.12 6.24
N ASP A 311 1.83 -6.06 5.67
CA ASP A 311 3.09 -6.05 4.92
C ASP A 311 4.09 -5.08 5.57
N PRO A 312 4.98 -5.56 6.46
CA PRO A 312 5.96 -4.69 7.14
C PRO A 312 6.98 -4.05 6.19
N GLY A 313 7.25 -4.68 5.05
CA GLY A 313 8.21 -4.19 4.07
C GLY A 313 7.69 -2.94 3.38
N LYS A 314 6.41 -2.98 2.97
CA LYS A 314 5.69 -1.79 2.50
C LYS A 314 5.52 -0.74 3.58
N ALA A 315 5.25 -1.14 4.82
CA ALA A 315 5.13 -0.20 5.93
C ALA A 315 6.40 0.65 6.08
N LEU A 316 7.57 -0.01 6.03
CA LEU A 316 8.87 0.66 6.05
C LEU A 316 9.11 1.57 4.85
N GLU A 317 8.79 1.09 3.64
CA GLU A 317 8.99 1.86 2.42
C GLU A 317 8.17 3.15 2.43
N HIS A 318 6.87 3.07 2.72
CA HIS A 318 5.99 4.24 2.74
C HIS A 318 6.31 5.18 3.92
N PHE A 319 6.79 4.65 5.05
CA PHE A 319 7.25 5.47 6.16
C PHE A 319 8.49 6.29 5.80
N ASP A 320 9.47 5.67 5.11
CA ASP A 320 10.66 6.40 4.65
C ASP A 320 10.27 7.50 3.65
N GLN A 321 9.34 7.23 2.73
CA GLN A 321 8.82 8.24 1.81
C GLN A 321 8.08 9.37 2.54
N LEU A 322 7.31 9.06 3.60
CA LEU A 322 6.68 10.09 4.43
C LEU A 322 7.71 11.01 5.08
N LEU A 323 8.82 10.46 5.59
CA LEU A 323 9.90 11.27 6.17
C LEU A 323 10.53 12.22 5.14
N ASP A 324 10.69 11.77 3.88
CA ASP A 324 11.18 12.63 2.80
C ASP A 324 10.20 13.76 2.44
N GLU A 325 8.90 13.46 2.37
CA GLU A 325 7.86 14.48 2.11
C GLU A 325 7.77 15.50 3.26
N LEU A 326 7.83 15.06 4.51
CA LEU A 326 7.82 15.93 5.69
C LEU A 326 9.03 16.88 5.72
N ARG A 327 10.21 16.42 5.29
CA ARG A 327 11.40 17.28 5.19
C ARG A 327 11.28 18.31 4.06
N ALA A 328 10.61 17.97 2.97
CA ALA A 328 10.38 18.91 1.87
C ALA A 328 9.44 20.05 2.27
N MET A 329 8.68 19.88 3.36
CA MET A 329 7.94 20.95 4.00
C MET A 329 8.84 21.68 4.99
N ASP A 330 8.96 23.00 4.85
CA ASP A 330 9.59 23.87 5.85
C ASP A 330 8.71 24.02 7.11
N ASP A 331 8.15 22.93 7.65
CA ASP A 331 7.36 22.92 8.91
C ASP A 331 8.05 22.07 10.00
N PRO A 332 8.92 22.70 10.81
CA PRO A 332 9.69 22.02 11.86
C PRO A 332 8.83 21.51 13.03
N ALA A 333 7.53 21.82 13.10
CA ALA A 333 6.67 21.42 14.22
C ALA A 333 6.02 20.02 14.05
N LEU A 334 5.90 19.53 12.82
CA LEU A 334 5.22 18.25 12.51
C LEU A 334 6.03 17.03 12.97
N THR A 335 7.33 16.97 12.70
CA THR A 335 8.20 15.84 13.05
C THR A 335 8.27 15.57 14.56
N PRO A 336 8.45 16.59 15.43
CA PRO A 336 8.39 16.40 16.89
C PRO A 336 6.99 16.08 17.42
N SER A 337 5.92 16.38 16.67
CA SER A 337 4.55 16.02 17.04
C SER A 337 4.28 14.53 16.78
N LEU A 338 4.78 14.00 15.66
CA LEU A 338 4.73 12.57 15.30
C LEU A 338 5.45 11.71 16.33
N LEU A 339 6.65 12.13 16.76
CA LEU A 339 7.43 11.46 17.81
C LEU A 339 6.68 11.36 19.15
N ARG A 340 5.77 12.28 19.43
CA ARG A 340 4.99 12.29 20.69
C ARG A 340 3.72 11.45 20.61
N GLN A 341 3.28 11.02 19.42
CA GLN A 341 2.02 10.31 19.22
C GLN A 341 2.28 8.84 18.82
N GLN A 342 2.58 7.99 19.81
CA GLN A 342 2.78 6.56 19.60
C GLN A 342 1.59 5.86 18.93
N SER A 343 0.37 6.29 19.24
CA SER A 343 -0.84 5.79 18.60
C SER A 343 -0.84 6.03 17.08
N LEU A 344 -0.35 7.19 16.64
CA LEU A 344 -0.25 7.56 15.23
C LEU A 344 0.77 6.68 14.49
N LEU A 345 1.95 6.44 15.06
CA LEU A 345 2.95 5.55 14.46
C LEU A 345 2.44 4.10 14.31
N SER A 346 1.72 3.60 15.32
CA SER A 346 1.06 2.29 15.26
C SER A 346 0.01 2.21 14.13
N GLN A 347 -0.80 3.26 13.98
CA GLN A 347 -1.81 3.35 12.93
C GLN A 347 -1.16 3.46 11.55
N LEU A 348 -0.12 4.31 11.41
CA LEU A 348 0.65 4.45 10.17
C LEU A 348 1.26 3.11 9.74
N ALA A 349 1.83 2.34 10.66
CA ALA A 349 2.39 1.02 10.34
C ALA A 349 1.34 0.07 9.75
N LYS A 350 0.12 0.07 10.32
CA LYS A 350 -1.00 -0.71 9.80
C LYS A 350 -1.48 -0.20 8.45
N VAL A 351 -1.67 1.11 8.28
CA VAL A 351 -2.14 1.72 7.03
C VAL A 351 -1.12 1.48 5.90
N PHE A 352 0.14 1.80 6.14
CA PHE A 352 1.22 1.67 5.17
C PHE A 352 1.50 0.22 4.81
N GLY A 353 1.41 -0.71 5.77
CA GLY A 353 1.52 -2.13 5.47
C GLY A 353 0.27 -2.75 4.83
N SER A 354 -0.85 -2.03 4.78
CA SER A 354 -2.10 -2.55 4.24
C SER A 354 -2.42 -2.02 2.84
N SER A 355 -1.98 -0.80 2.51
CA SER A 355 -2.58 -0.04 1.42
C SER A 355 -1.60 0.85 0.65
N ASP A 356 -1.33 0.51 -0.62
CA ASP A 356 -0.68 1.47 -1.51
C ASP A 356 -1.66 2.56 -1.95
N PHE A 357 -2.96 2.23 -2.06
CA PHE A 357 -4.03 3.20 -2.35
C PHE A 357 -4.06 4.39 -1.38
N LEU A 358 -4.13 4.12 -0.07
CA LEU A 358 -4.22 5.16 0.95
C LEU A 358 -2.92 5.97 1.04
N TRP A 359 -1.79 5.36 0.69
CA TRP A 359 -0.52 6.07 0.60
C TRP A 359 -0.42 6.91 -0.69
N GLU A 360 -0.38 6.28 -1.86
CA GLU A 360 -0.07 6.89 -3.15
C GLU A 360 -1.15 7.86 -3.64
N ASP A 361 -2.41 7.49 -3.46
CA ASP A 361 -3.53 8.26 -3.98
C ASP A 361 -4.06 9.25 -2.94
N LEU A 362 -3.91 8.98 -1.63
CA LEU A 362 -4.43 9.85 -0.57
C LEU A 362 -3.32 10.60 0.17
N LEU A 363 -2.60 9.93 1.08
CA LEU A 363 -1.68 10.57 2.01
C LEU A 363 -0.51 11.28 1.32
N ARG A 364 0.21 10.65 0.41
CA ARG A 364 1.42 11.25 -0.20
C ARG A 364 1.11 12.58 -0.88
N ARG A 365 -0.01 12.66 -1.60
CA ARG A 365 -0.43 13.86 -2.36
C ARG A 365 -1.07 14.95 -1.50
N GLN A 366 -1.57 14.62 -0.32
CA GLN A 366 -2.38 15.52 0.52
C GLN A 366 -2.03 15.38 2.01
N HIS A 367 -0.77 15.08 2.34
CA HIS A 367 -0.34 14.76 3.70
C HIS A 367 -0.69 15.90 4.66
N ALA A 368 -0.51 17.16 4.25
CA ALA A 368 -0.91 18.34 5.04
C ALA A 368 -2.40 18.37 5.41
N ASN A 369 -3.27 17.85 4.53
CA ASN A 369 -4.72 17.83 4.72
C ASN A 369 -5.19 16.57 5.48
N LEU A 370 -4.52 15.44 5.28
CA LEU A 370 -5.00 14.12 5.70
C LEU A 370 -4.28 13.56 6.94
N LEU A 371 -3.04 13.97 7.24
CA LEU A 371 -2.36 13.58 8.48
C LEU A 371 -3.14 13.99 9.74
N PRO A 372 -3.74 15.21 9.82
CA PRO A 372 -4.57 15.56 10.98
C PRO A 372 -5.75 14.61 11.18
N VAL A 373 -6.34 14.09 10.10
CA VAL A 373 -7.44 13.13 10.16
C VAL A 373 -7.02 11.83 10.85
N MET A 374 -5.77 11.39 10.69
CA MET A 374 -5.24 10.20 11.38
C MET A 374 -5.22 10.35 12.90
N THR A 375 -5.16 11.57 13.42
CA THR A 375 -5.21 11.80 14.88
C THR A 375 -6.63 11.91 15.42
N GLN A 376 -7.61 12.19 14.57
CA GLN A 376 -8.99 12.55 14.96
C GLN A 376 -10.05 11.50 14.57
N PHE A 377 -9.73 10.55 13.68
CA PHE A 377 -10.73 9.62 13.13
C PHE A 377 -11.37 8.68 14.17
N GLN A 378 -10.70 8.49 15.31
CA GLN A 378 -11.18 7.63 16.39
C GLN A 378 -12.48 8.16 17.00
N ASP A 379 -12.69 9.47 16.94
CA ASP A 379 -13.88 10.11 17.49
C ASP A 379 -15.13 9.80 16.66
N GLY A 380 -16.21 9.46 17.36
CA GLY A 380 -17.54 9.26 16.78
C GLY A 380 -17.71 7.98 15.96
N SER A 381 -18.90 7.85 15.35
CA SER A 381 -19.28 6.70 14.53
C SER A 381 -18.65 6.75 13.14
N ILE A 382 -18.44 5.57 12.54
CA ILE A 382 -18.10 5.48 11.11
C ILE A 382 -19.22 6.08 10.25
N ILE A 383 -20.47 5.78 10.58
CA ILE A 383 -21.64 6.35 9.92
C ILE A 383 -21.89 7.74 10.48
N ARG A 384 -21.73 8.74 9.62
CA ARG A 384 -22.32 10.07 9.81
C ARG A 384 -23.59 10.18 8.99
N SER A 385 -24.63 10.79 9.54
CA SER A 385 -25.85 11.01 8.78
C SER A 385 -25.59 12.00 7.64
N LYS A 386 -26.40 11.95 6.58
CA LYS A 386 -26.33 12.96 5.50
C LYS A 386 -26.50 14.38 6.04
N ALA A 387 -27.40 14.57 7.00
CA ALA A 387 -27.65 15.86 7.60
C ALA A 387 -26.40 16.42 8.28
N ASP A 388 -25.67 15.59 9.04
CA ASP A 388 -24.45 16.00 9.71
C ASP A 388 -23.32 16.31 8.72
N LEU A 389 -23.18 15.49 7.68
CA LEU A 389 -22.21 15.72 6.61
C LEU A 389 -22.51 17.02 5.85
N ALA A 390 -23.76 17.21 5.43
CA ALA A 390 -24.20 18.40 4.73
C ALA A 390 -24.06 19.67 5.58
N HIS A 391 -24.36 19.59 6.88
CA HIS A 391 -24.18 20.70 7.81
C HIS A 391 -22.70 21.05 7.97
N SER A 392 -21.84 20.06 8.20
CA SER A 392 -20.38 20.25 8.31
C SER A 392 -19.81 20.89 7.04
N LEU A 393 -20.10 20.31 5.88
CA LEU A 393 -19.64 20.81 4.58
C LEU A 393 -20.12 22.24 4.32
N SER A 394 -21.41 22.51 4.55
CA SER A 394 -21.97 23.85 4.39
C SER A 394 -21.31 24.88 5.31
N SER A 395 -21.02 24.51 6.57
CA SER A 395 -20.35 25.38 7.53
C SER A 395 -18.94 25.77 7.07
N GLN A 396 -18.19 24.83 6.49
CA GLN A 396 -16.85 25.10 5.96
C GLN A 396 -16.91 25.94 4.68
N MET A 397 -17.89 25.70 3.80
CA MET A 397 -18.05 26.44 2.55
C MET A 397 -18.56 27.87 2.74
N LYS A 398 -19.21 28.21 3.88
CA LYS A 398 -19.63 29.60 4.18
C LYS A 398 -18.46 30.59 4.18
N ARG A 399 -17.24 30.11 4.48
CA ARG A 399 -16.02 30.92 4.51
C ARG A 399 -15.40 31.14 3.12
N CYS A 400 -15.98 30.55 2.07
CA CYS A 400 -15.46 30.61 0.70
C CYS A 400 -16.43 31.39 -0.21
N SER A 401 -15.95 32.50 -0.78
CA SER A 401 -16.72 33.38 -1.67
C SER A 401 -16.56 33.01 -3.16
N ALA A 402 -15.34 32.73 -3.61
CA ALA A 402 -15.03 32.36 -4.99
C ALA A 402 -15.44 30.91 -5.34
N ILE A 403 -15.77 30.67 -6.62
CA ILE A 403 -16.21 29.34 -7.11
C ILE A 403 -15.10 28.31 -6.93
N GLU A 404 -13.88 28.69 -7.27
CA GLU A 404 -12.67 27.86 -7.21
C GLU A 404 -12.38 27.45 -5.76
N SER A 405 -12.45 28.39 -4.82
CA SER A 405 -12.26 28.11 -3.39
C SER A 405 -13.35 27.20 -2.83
N ARG A 406 -14.59 27.34 -3.29
CA ARG A 406 -15.70 26.46 -2.91
C ARG A 406 -15.53 25.05 -3.48
N ARG A 407 -15.09 24.93 -4.74
CA ARG A 407 -14.78 23.63 -5.37
C ARG A 407 -13.63 22.93 -4.65
N ALA A 408 -12.54 23.65 -4.38
CA ALA A 408 -11.42 23.13 -3.60
C ALA A 408 -11.87 22.67 -2.21
N ARG A 409 -12.75 23.43 -1.54
CA ARG A 409 -13.31 23.04 -0.23
C ARG A 409 -14.18 21.79 -0.30
N LEU A 410 -15.04 21.66 -1.31
CA LEU A 410 -15.85 20.46 -1.54
C LEU A 410 -14.96 19.21 -1.67
N ASN A 411 -13.93 19.29 -2.52
CA ASN A 411 -13.03 18.17 -2.75
C ASN A 411 -12.11 17.87 -1.54
N THR A 412 -11.67 18.90 -0.83
CA THR A 412 -10.94 18.74 0.44
C THR A 412 -11.78 17.99 1.47
N PHE A 413 -13.05 18.39 1.66
CA PHE A 413 -13.97 17.74 2.58
C PHE A 413 -14.27 16.29 2.16
N LYS A 414 -14.53 16.07 0.86
CA LYS A 414 -14.72 14.73 0.28
C LYS A 414 -13.54 13.82 0.61
N ASP A 415 -12.31 14.27 0.34
CA ASP A 415 -11.11 13.47 0.52
C ASP A 415 -10.82 13.22 2.01
N GLN A 416 -11.09 14.18 2.89
CA GLN A 416 -10.99 14.00 4.35
C GLN A 416 -11.97 12.96 4.86
N GLU A 417 -13.26 13.05 4.48
CA GLU A 417 -14.27 12.09 4.93
C GLU A 417 -14.07 10.70 4.32
N LEU A 418 -13.69 10.63 3.03
CA LEU A 418 -13.35 9.37 2.38
C LEU A 418 -12.20 8.69 3.12
N PHE A 419 -11.11 9.42 3.37
CA PHE A 419 -9.96 8.92 4.10
C PHE A 419 -10.33 8.50 5.54
N ARG A 420 -11.12 9.31 6.26
CA ARG A 420 -11.62 9.00 7.60
C ARG A 420 -12.41 7.68 7.62
N ILE A 421 -13.34 7.51 6.69
CA ILE A 421 -14.18 6.29 6.58
C ILE A 421 -13.29 5.08 6.27
N ASP A 422 -12.35 5.23 5.33
CA ASP A 422 -11.43 4.19 4.89
C ASP A 422 -10.49 3.70 6.01
N ILE A 423 -9.86 4.62 6.75
CA ILE A 423 -8.96 4.26 7.86
C ILE A 423 -9.74 3.71 9.06
N LYS A 424 -10.94 4.24 9.34
CA LYS A 424 -11.77 3.74 10.45
C LYS A 424 -12.21 2.31 10.17
N HIS A 425 -12.65 2.00 8.96
CA HIS A 425 -13.01 0.62 8.60
C HIS A 425 -11.83 -0.36 8.67
N MET A 426 -10.62 0.10 8.34
CA MET A 426 -9.42 -0.73 8.37
C MET A 426 -8.86 -0.94 9.78
N LEU A 427 -8.94 0.07 10.65
CA LEU A 427 -8.28 0.07 11.96
C LEU A 427 -9.21 -0.27 13.13
N GLU A 428 -10.52 -0.11 12.97
CA GLU A 428 -11.53 -0.40 13.98
C GLU A 428 -12.42 -1.58 13.57
N PRO A 429 -12.97 -2.34 14.53
CA PRO A 429 -13.90 -3.44 14.25
C PRO A 429 -15.24 -2.87 13.75
N THR A 430 -15.38 -2.71 12.45
CA THR A 430 -16.60 -2.19 11.80
C THR A 430 -17.18 -3.21 10.83
N SER A 431 -18.49 -3.15 10.62
CA SER A 431 -19.14 -4.02 9.63
C SER A 431 -18.97 -3.45 8.22
N LEU A 432 -18.86 -4.33 7.23
CA LEU A 432 -18.86 -3.94 5.81
C LEU A 432 -20.10 -3.12 5.43
N GLN A 433 -21.24 -3.40 6.09
CA GLN A 433 -22.50 -2.72 5.84
C GLN A 433 -22.45 -1.26 6.33
N ASP A 434 -21.88 -1.02 7.51
CA ASP A 434 -21.72 0.32 8.06
C ASP A 434 -20.72 1.14 7.22
N PHE A 435 -19.64 0.50 6.77
CA PHE A 435 -18.68 1.10 5.85
C PHE A 435 -19.34 1.48 4.52
N SER A 436 -20.10 0.56 3.90
CA SER A 436 -20.84 0.82 2.67
C SER A 436 -21.84 1.97 2.84
N GLN A 437 -22.54 2.01 3.98
CA GLN A 437 -23.50 3.07 4.29
C GLN A 437 -22.82 4.43 4.51
N ALA A 438 -21.67 4.46 5.18
CA ALA A 438 -20.90 5.68 5.39
C ALA A 438 -20.40 6.28 4.06
N LEU A 439 -19.83 5.44 3.18
CA LEU A 439 -19.43 5.84 1.83
C LEU A 439 -20.63 6.31 0.99
N THR A 440 -21.77 5.63 1.10
CA THR A 440 -23.00 6.02 0.40
C THR A 440 -23.50 7.38 0.88
N ASN A 441 -23.56 7.62 2.20
CA ASN A 441 -23.97 8.91 2.75
C ASN A 441 -23.04 10.04 2.29
N LEU A 442 -21.72 9.79 2.23
CA LEU A 442 -20.75 10.74 1.70
C LEU A 442 -21.00 11.03 0.21
N ALA A 443 -21.08 9.99 -0.62
CA ALA A 443 -21.33 10.13 -2.06
C ALA A 443 -22.59 10.95 -2.35
N GLU A 444 -23.69 10.62 -1.68
CA GLU A 444 -24.96 11.31 -1.85
C GLU A 444 -24.89 12.77 -1.39
N THR A 445 -24.20 13.06 -0.28
CA THR A 445 -24.00 14.44 0.21
C THR A 445 -23.17 15.27 -0.78
N ILE A 446 -22.11 14.70 -1.35
CA ILE A 446 -21.27 15.38 -2.35
C ILE A 446 -22.04 15.63 -3.64
N LEU A 447 -22.83 14.65 -4.11
CA LEU A 447 -23.67 14.79 -5.30
C LEU A 447 -24.75 15.87 -5.13
N ASP A 448 -25.45 15.88 -4.00
CA ASP A 448 -26.41 16.94 -3.67
C ASP A 448 -25.71 18.31 -3.66
N LYS A 449 -24.55 18.41 -3.01
CA LYS A 449 -23.85 19.68 -2.91
C LYS A 449 -23.32 20.16 -4.26
N ALA A 450 -22.76 19.27 -5.08
CA ALA A 450 -22.30 19.60 -6.42
C ALA A 450 -23.45 20.09 -7.31
N LEU A 451 -24.63 19.45 -7.23
CA LEU A 451 -25.84 19.91 -7.91
C LEU A 451 -26.25 21.31 -7.46
N GLU A 452 -26.29 21.59 -6.16
CA GLU A 452 -26.62 22.93 -5.64
C GLU A 452 -25.67 24.02 -6.17
N GLU A 453 -24.37 23.74 -6.15
CA GLU A 453 -23.35 24.71 -6.60
C GLU A 453 -23.40 24.90 -8.12
N ALA A 454 -23.52 23.82 -8.90
CA ALA A 454 -23.65 23.88 -10.36
C ALA A 454 -24.88 24.66 -10.81
N LEU A 455 -26.02 24.47 -10.13
CA LEU A 455 -27.22 25.27 -10.33
C LEU A 455 -26.98 26.74 -9.96
N SER A 456 -26.29 27.02 -8.85
CA SER A 456 -25.96 28.40 -8.47
C SER A 456 -25.09 29.11 -9.51
N VAL A 457 -24.14 28.41 -10.14
CA VAL A 457 -23.30 28.97 -11.20
C VAL A 457 -24.15 29.33 -12.42
N HIS A 458 -25.00 28.42 -12.88
CA HIS A 458 -25.91 28.66 -14.00
C HIS A 458 -26.88 29.81 -13.73
N MET A 459 -27.47 29.87 -12.53
CA MET A 459 -28.39 30.94 -12.12
C MET A 459 -27.73 32.32 -12.16
N ARG A 460 -26.48 32.44 -11.70
CA ARG A 460 -25.74 33.70 -11.75
C ARG A 460 -25.47 34.12 -13.20
N ARG A 461 -25.08 33.18 -14.07
CA ARG A 461 -24.84 33.44 -15.50
C ARG A 461 -26.12 33.91 -16.21
N GLN A 462 -27.27 33.32 -15.92
CA GLN A 462 -28.55 33.61 -16.57
C GLN A 462 -29.40 34.68 -15.87
N ARG A 463 -28.98 35.18 -14.69
CA ARG A 463 -29.70 36.16 -13.86
C ARG A 463 -31.14 35.71 -13.51
N VAL A 464 -31.33 34.42 -13.24
CA VAL A 464 -32.63 33.83 -12.86
C VAL A 464 -32.66 33.56 -11.34
N PRO A 465 -33.71 33.99 -10.60
CA PRO A 465 -33.85 33.68 -9.19
C PRO A 465 -34.02 32.18 -8.91
N ARG A 466 -33.42 31.68 -7.82
CA ARG A 466 -33.47 30.25 -7.43
C ARG A 466 -34.90 29.71 -7.29
N LYS A 467 -35.80 30.50 -6.69
CA LYS A 467 -37.21 30.13 -6.48
C LYS A 467 -37.94 29.90 -7.81
N THR A 468 -37.63 30.71 -8.82
CA THR A 468 -38.21 30.57 -10.16
C THR A 468 -37.78 29.27 -10.84
N LEU A 469 -36.57 28.77 -10.58
CA LEU A 469 -36.12 27.52 -11.17
C LEU A 469 -36.73 26.30 -10.47
N SER A 470 -36.82 26.31 -9.12
CA SER A 470 -37.40 25.19 -8.35
C SER A 470 -38.88 24.94 -8.65
N ASP A 471 -39.62 26.01 -8.95
CA ASP A 471 -41.06 25.94 -9.23
C ASP A 471 -41.35 25.40 -10.65
N HIS A 472 -40.36 25.48 -11.56
CA HIS A 472 -40.52 25.17 -12.98
C HIS A 472 -39.73 23.95 -13.46
N LEU A 473 -38.67 23.57 -12.74
CA LEU A 473 -37.76 22.50 -13.11
C LEU A 473 -37.67 21.41 -12.03
N ALA A 474 -37.69 20.15 -12.46
CA ALA A 474 -37.23 19.03 -11.66
C ALA A 474 -35.93 18.47 -12.26
N PHE A 475 -34.90 18.29 -11.44
CA PHE A 475 -33.66 17.61 -11.82
C PHE A 475 -33.23 16.69 -10.68
N ALA A 476 -32.90 15.45 -11.01
CA ALA A 476 -32.53 14.44 -10.03
C ALA A 476 -31.39 13.56 -10.55
N ILE A 477 -30.57 13.12 -9.61
CA ILE A 477 -29.46 12.19 -9.83
C ILE A 477 -29.88 10.84 -9.25
N PHE A 478 -29.63 9.78 -9.99
CA PHE A 478 -29.94 8.41 -9.60
C PHE A 478 -28.67 7.60 -9.53
N GLY A 479 -28.48 6.88 -8.44
CA GLY A 479 -27.37 5.95 -8.27
C GLY A 479 -27.72 4.59 -8.89
N LEU A 480 -26.74 4.00 -9.56
CA LEU A 480 -26.78 2.65 -10.11
C LEU A 480 -25.75 1.76 -9.40
N GLY A 481 -25.72 0.49 -9.78
CA GLY A 481 -24.80 -0.52 -9.26
C GLY A 481 -24.58 -0.44 -7.75
N LYS A 482 -23.33 -0.21 -7.31
CA LYS A 482 -22.98 -0.20 -5.88
C LYS A 482 -23.55 1.01 -5.12
N LEU A 483 -23.60 2.19 -5.73
CA LEU A 483 -24.19 3.38 -5.10
C LEU A 483 -25.70 3.19 -4.89
N GLY A 484 -26.39 2.73 -5.93
CA GLY A 484 -27.82 2.47 -5.91
C GLY A 484 -28.22 1.38 -4.90
N GLY A 485 -27.35 0.37 -4.75
CA GLY A 485 -27.48 -0.69 -3.74
C GLY A 485 -27.11 -0.29 -2.30
N ALA A 486 -26.55 0.90 -2.07
CA ALA A 486 -25.91 1.29 -0.80
C ALA A 486 -24.81 0.29 -0.38
N GLU A 487 -23.96 -0.03 -1.34
CA GLU A 487 -23.04 -1.17 -1.36
C GLU A 487 -21.65 -0.74 -1.84
N LEU A 488 -21.29 0.54 -1.67
CA LEU A 488 -19.95 1.04 -1.99
C LEU A 488 -18.88 0.36 -1.13
N GLY A 489 -17.65 0.30 -1.64
CA GLY A 489 -16.47 -0.15 -0.90
C GLY A 489 -15.25 0.65 -1.34
N TYR A 490 -14.05 0.22 -0.93
CA TYR A 490 -12.80 0.89 -1.33
C TYR A 490 -12.71 1.01 -2.85
N ALA A 491 -12.10 2.11 -3.31
CA ALA A 491 -11.86 2.38 -4.72
C ALA A 491 -13.06 1.99 -5.60
N SER A 492 -14.22 2.60 -5.33
CA SER A 492 -15.43 2.43 -6.13
C SER A 492 -15.73 3.67 -6.97
N ASP A 493 -16.15 3.44 -8.21
CA ASP A 493 -16.80 4.45 -9.03
C ASP A 493 -18.19 4.78 -8.49
N ILE A 494 -18.66 5.97 -8.83
CA ILE A 494 -19.96 6.53 -8.47
C ILE A 494 -20.81 6.49 -9.74
N GLU A 495 -21.47 5.36 -9.95
CA GLU A 495 -22.31 5.11 -11.12
C GLU A 495 -23.63 5.89 -11.00
N VAL A 496 -23.87 6.83 -11.91
CA VAL A 496 -25.03 7.73 -11.85
C VAL A 496 -25.75 7.90 -13.18
N LEU A 497 -27.03 8.26 -13.09
CA LEU A 497 -27.89 8.69 -14.19
C LEU A 497 -28.52 10.05 -13.83
N PHE A 498 -28.56 10.96 -14.79
CA PHE A 498 -29.19 12.27 -14.63
C PHE A 498 -30.52 12.32 -15.36
N VAL A 499 -31.57 12.72 -14.65
CA VAL A 499 -32.93 12.82 -15.21
C VAL A 499 -33.53 14.18 -14.86
N TYR A 500 -34.22 14.77 -15.82
CA TYR A 500 -34.96 16.01 -15.63
C TYR A 500 -36.41 15.91 -16.08
N ASP A 501 -37.25 16.77 -15.53
CA ASP A 501 -38.66 16.94 -15.93
C ASP A 501 -39.00 18.43 -15.89
N VAL A 502 -39.73 18.91 -16.91
CA VAL A 502 -40.12 20.32 -17.02
C VAL A 502 -41.54 20.45 -16.47
N LYS A 503 -41.66 20.98 -15.24
CA LYS A 503 -42.95 21.06 -14.53
C LYS A 503 -43.91 22.04 -15.21
N LYS A 504 -43.39 23.22 -15.60
CA LYS A 504 -44.14 24.29 -16.26
C LYS A 504 -43.20 25.13 -17.16
N PRO A 505 -43.66 25.61 -18.32
CA PRO A 505 -42.95 26.64 -19.08
C PRO A 505 -42.70 27.89 -18.22
N LEU A 506 -41.55 28.55 -18.39
CA LEU A 506 -41.24 29.82 -17.69
C LEU A 506 -42.13 30.95 -18.22
N PRO A 507 -42.74 31.81 -17.37
CA PRO A 507 -43.53 32.94 -17.83
C PRO A 507 -42.62 34.07 -18.34
N GLY A 508 -42.88 34.59 -19.54
CA GLY A 508 -42.43 35.93 -19.96
C GLY A 508 -40.96 36.12 -20.30
N ARG A 509 -40.15 35.06 -20.40
CA ARG A 509 -38.81 35.10 -21.03
C ARG A 509 -38.59 33.83 -21.84
N THR A 510 -37.93 33.98 -22.97
CA THR A 510 -37.44 32.97 -23.92
C THR A 510 -36.38 32.03 -23.31
N LEU A 511 -36.57 31.57 -22.07
CA LEU A 511 -35.78 30.52 -21.44
C LEU A 511 -36.58 29.23 -21.60
N THR A 512 -36.51 28.64 -22.79
CA THR A 512 -36.84 27.22 -22.96
C THR A 512 -35.71 26.41 -22.29
N PHE A 513 -36.06 25.55 -21.33
CA PHE A 513 -35.12 24.55 -20.83
C PHE A 513 -34.86 23.56 -21.96
N SER A 514 -33.83 23.83 -22.77
CA SER A 514 -33.45 22.96 -23.86
C SER A 514 -32.60 21.78 -23.34
N PRO A 515 -32.53 20.65 -24.05
CA PRO A 515 -31.64 19.54 -23.69
C PRO A 515 -30.19 19.98 -23.45
N GLU A 516 -29.71 20.97 -24.21
CA GLU A 516 -28.35 21.52 -24.07
C GLU A 516 -28.11 22.18 -22.71
N PHE A 517 -29.13 22.79 -22.09
CA PHE A 517 -29.02 23.33 -20.73
C PHE A 517 -28.73 22.21 -19.72
N PHE A 518 -29.37 21.06 -19.87
CA PHE A 518 -29.16 19.94 -18.95
C PHE A 518 -27.82 19.26 -19.17
N GLU A 519 -27.37 19.14 -20.41
CA GLU A 519 -26.01 18.70 -20.74
C GLU A 519 -24.96 19.60 -20.06
N GLN A 520 -25.12 20.93 -20.17
CA GLN A 520 -24.23 21.90 -19.52
C GLN A 520 -24.30 21.82 -17.99
N LEU A 521 -25.49 21.62 -17.42
CA LEU A 521 -25.65 21.43 -15.98
C LEU A 521 -24.91 20.18 -15.50
N VAL A 522 -25.05 19.05 -16.21
CA VAL A 522 -24.32 17.82 -15.88
C VAL A 522 -22.82 18.03 -15.99
N GLN A 523 -22.34 18.66 -17.07
CA GLN A 523 -20.92 18.97 -17.23
C GLN A 523 -20.39 19.84 -16.08
N GLU A 524 -21.16 20.84 -15.66
CA GLU A 524 -20.80 21.68 -14.51
C GLU A 524 -20.73 20.84 -13.22
N ILE A 525 -21.72 19.97 -12.95
CA ILE A 525 -21.69 19.04 -11.79
C ILE A 525 -20.42 18.18 -11.82
N LEU A 526 -20.09 17.61 -12.97
CA LEU A 526 -18.89 16.78 -13.13
C LEU A 526 -17.62 17.58 -12.84
N CYS A 527 -17.56 18.85 -13.25
CA CYS A 527 -16.41 19.68 -12.95
C CYS A 527 -16.28 19.98 -11.44
N TRP A 528 -17.37 20.02 -10.67
CA TRP A 528 -17.32 20.25 -9.21
C TRP A 528 -16.66 19.09 -8.44
N ILE A 529 -16.74 17.87 -8.95
CA ILE A 529 -16.27 16.67 -8.26
C ILE A 529 -14.97 16.21 -8.90
N GLU A 530 -13.86 16.35 -8.17
CA GLU A 530 -12.55 15.94 -8.65
C GLU A 530 -12.25 14.51 -8.19
N ALA A 531 -11.97 13.63 -9.16
CA ALA A 531 -11.47 12.29 -8.94
C ALA A 531 -9.97 12.25 -9.24
N LYS A 532 -9.20 11.58 -8.39
CA LYS A 532 -7.74 11.50 -8.55
C LYS A 532 -7.33 10.63 -9.74
N LYS A 533 -8.11 9.56 -9.96
CA LYS A 533 -8.10 8.67 -11.12
C LYS A 533 -9.42 7.91 -11.17
N GLU A 534 -9.66 7.21 -12.27
CA GLU A 534 -10.77 6.25 -12.37
C GLU A 534 -10.69 5.22 -11.24
N GLY A 535 -11.85 4.79 -10.74
CA GLY A 535 -11.95 3.86 -9.61
C GLY A 535 -11.87 4.53 -8.25
N ILE A 536 -11.68 5.85 -8.10
CA ILE A 536 -11.67 6.51 -6.78
C ILE A 536 -12.62 7.70 -6.80
N PHE A 537 -13.86 7.47 -6.35
CA PHE A 537 -14.92 8.49 -6.36
C PHE A 537 -15.13 9.11 -7.76
N HIS A 538 -14.78 8.39 -8.82
CA HIS A 538 -14.96 8.85 -10.18
C HIS A 538 -16.43 8.72 -10.57
N ILE A 539 -17.02 9.77 -11.14
CA ILE A 539 -18.41 9.77 -11.56
C ILE A 539 -18.52 9.04 -12.89
N ASP A 540 -19.17 7.87 -12.89
CA ASP A 540 -19.38 7.05 -14.09
C ASP A 540 -20.82 7.25 -14.61
N THR A 541 -20.95 7.69 -15.86
CA THR A 541 -22.23 7.98 -16.51
C THR A 541 -22.57 7.00 -17.64
N ARG A 542 -21.82 5.90 -17.79
CA ARG A 542 -21.94 5.00 -18.96
C ARG A 542 -23.20 4.14 -18.96
N LEU A 543 -23.88 3.99 -17.82
CA LEU A 543 -25.12 3.21 -17.69
C LEU A 543 -26.39 3.96 -18.09
N ARG A 544 -26.26 5.12 -18.75
CA ARG A 544 -27.38 5.89 -19.28
C ARG A 544 -27.95 5.29 -20.57
N PRO A 545 -29.20 5.60 -20.96
CA PRO A 545 -29.76 5.20 -22.24
C PRO A 545 -28.80 5.47 -23.39
N TYR A 546 -28.63 4.48 -24.28
CA TYR A 546 -27.68 4.52 -25.41
C TYR A 546 -26.18 4.61 -25.02
N GLY A 547 -25.86 4.46 -23.74
CA GLY A 547 -24.50 4.42 -23.21
C GLY A 547 -23.70 5.70 -23.50
N GLU A 548 -22.43 5.55 -23.88
CA GLU A 548 -21.53 6.67 -24.20
C GLU A 548 -22.02 7.55 -25.36
N LYS A 549 -22.87 7.02 -26.24
CA LYS A 549 -23.45 7.75 -27.37
C LYS A 549 -24.73 8.52 -27.01
N GLY A 550 -25.29 8.28 -25.83
CA GLY A 550 -26.47 8.96 -25.33
C GLY A 550 -26.17 10.28 -24.65
N LEU A 551 -27.21 11.11 -24.52
CA LEU A 551 -27.21 12.34 -23.73
C LEU A 551 -26.84 12.06 -22.27
N LEU A 552 -26.03 12.92 -21.66
CA LEU A 552 -25.68 12.86 -20.25
C LEU A 552 -26.91 13.04 -19.35
N ALA A 553 -27.87 13.88 -19.76
CA ALA A 553 -29.14 14.08 -19.09
C ALA A 553 -30.31 13.66 -19.97
N ASN A 554 -31.20 12.84 -19.42
CA ASN A 554 -32.37 12.32 -20.13
C ASN A 554 -33.63 13.00 -19.59
N SER A 555 -34.56 13.40 -20.45
CA SER A 555 -35.87 13.81 -19.97
C SER A 555 -36.61 12.59 -19.38
N PHE A 556 -37.50 12.82 -18.42
CA PHE A 556 -38.33 11.75 -17.87
C PHE A 556 -39.15 11.04 -18.96
N GLN A 557 -39.62 11.79 -19.96
CA GLN A 557 -40.37 11.23 -21.08
C GLN A 557 -39.53 10.30 -21.97
N GLU A 558 -38.30 10.70 -22.32
CA GLU A 558 -37.38 9.86 -23.09
C GLU A 558 -37.01 8.60 -22.30
N LEU A 559 -36.78 8.73 -21.01
CA LEU A 559 -36.47 7.60 -20.13
C LEU A 559 -37.63 6.61 -20.06
N CYS A 560 -38.87 7.10 -19.97
CA CYS A 560 -40.08 6.27 -20.04
C CYS A 560 -40.19 5.53 -21.38
N ALA A 561 -39.94 6.21 -22.51
CA ALA A 561 -40.02 5.61 -23.83
C ALA A 561 -38.92 4.56 -24.05
N TYR A 562 -37.70 4.81 -23.56
CA TYR A 562 -36.58 3.89 -23.69
C TYR A 562 -36.78 2.61 -22.87
N TYR A 563 -37.24 2.75 -21.63
CA TYR A 563 -37.56 1.63 -20.71
C TYR A 563 -39.05 1.24 -20.76
N ASP A 564 -39.68 1.33 -21.93
CA ASP A 564 -40.98 0.71 -22.16
C ASP A 564 -40.81 -0.73 -22.68
N SER A 565 -41.89 -1.51 -22.64
CA SER A 565 -41.94 -2.89 -23.11
C SER A 565 -41.56 -3.06 -24.60
N GLY A 566 -41.83 -2.07 -25.45
CA GLY A 566 -41.39 -2.01 -26.84
C GLY A 566 -40.20 -1.07 -27.09
N GLY A 567 -39.55 -0.60 -26.03
CA GLY A 567 -38.42 0.33 -26.10
C GLY A 567 -37.12 -0.33 -26.58
N SER A 568 -36.05 0.46 -26.64
CA SER A 568 -34.75 0.02 -27.15
C SER A 568 -33.79 -0.55 -26.08
N ALA A 569 -34.25 -0.69 -24.84
CA ALA A 569 -33.44 -1.21 -23.74
C ALA A 569 -33.09 -2.70 -23.94
N ALA A 570 -31.83 -3.04 -23.77
CA ALA A 570 -31.37 -4.42 -23.87
C ALA A 570 -31.81 -5.26 -22.65
N PRO A 571 -31.94 -6.59 -22.77
CA PRO A 571 -32.38 -7.45 -21.67
C PRO A 571 -31.52 -7.35 -20.39
N PHE A 572 -30.22 -7.06 -20.51
CA PHE A 572 -29.32 -6.90 -19.37
C PHE A 572 -29.52 -5.56 -18.63
N GLU A 573 -30.06 -4.54 -19.29
CA GLU A 573 -30.35 -3.25 -18.65
C GLU A 573 -31.50 -3.37 -17.64
N ARG A 574 -32.45 -4.27 -17.92
CA ARG A 574 -33.51 -4.64 -16.97
C ARG A 574 -32.92 -5.11 -15.63
N GLN A 575 -31.81 -5.84 -15.67
CA GLN A 575 -31.10 -6.27 -14.47
C GLN A 575 -30.34 -5.12 -13.81
N ALA A 576 -29.60 -4.31 -14.58
CA ALA A 576 -28.85 -3.16 -14.06
C ALA A 576 -29.77 -2.17 -13.32
N LEU A 577 -30.98 -1.95 -13.85
CA LEU A 577 -31.97 -1.04 -13.28
C LEU A 577 -32.53 -1.46 -11.93
N ILE A 578 -32.37 -2.72 -11.48
CA ILE A 578 -32.75 -3.14 -10.10
C ILE A 578 -32.10 -2.22 -9.06
N LYS A 579 -30.89 -1.74 -9.36
CA LYS A 579 -30.12 -0.88 -8.46
C LYS A 579 -30.46 0.60 -8.58
N LEU A 580 -31.16 1.05 -9.62
CA LEU A 580 -31.46 2.46 -9.85
C LEU A 580 -32.23 3.04 -8.65
N ARG A 581 -31.70 4.07 -7.99
CA ARG A 581 -32.32 4.70 -6.81
C ARG A 581 -32.05 6.20 -6.81
N HIS A 582 -33.02 7.00 -6.37
CA HIS A 582 -32.81 8.44 -6.14
C HIS A 582 -31.69 8.66 -5.11
N VAL A 583 -30.72 9.49 -5.46
CA VAL A 583 -29.56 9.79 -4.60
C VAL A 583 -29.40 11.28 -4.27
N ALA A 584 -29.81 12.17 -5.19
CA ALA A 584 -29.69 13.62 -5.02
C ALA A 584 -30.73 14.37 -5.89
N GLY A 585 -31.03 15.62 -5.54
CA GLY A 585 -31.96 16.49 -6.27
C GLY A 585 -33.45 16.29 -5.96
N ASP A 586 -34.32 16.60 -6.92
CA ASP A 586 -35.78 16.64 -6.72
C ASP A 586 -36.37 15.26 -6.35
N ARG A 587 -36.91 15.15 -5.13
CA ARG A 587 -37.45 13.90 -4.58
C ARG A 587 -38.71 13.42 -5.31
N ALA A 588 -39.56 14.34 -5.76
CA ALA A 588 -40.82 13.98 -6.43
C ALA A 588 -40.55 13.38 -7.81
N LEU A 589 -39.58 13.92 -8.56
CA LEU A 589 -39.08 13.28 -9.78
C LEU A 589 -38.42 11.92 -9.46
N GLY A 590 -37.69 11.84 -8.35
CA GLY A 590 -37.14 10.59 -7.83
C GLY A 590 -38.18 9.47 -7.77
N GLU A 591 -39.33 9.74 -7.14
CA GLU A 591 -40.43 8.78 -6.99
C GLU A 591 -41.04 8.37 -8.34
N LYS A 592 -41.20 9.31 -9.28
CA LYS A 592 -41.69 8.99 -10.64
C LYS A 592 -40.75 8.04 -11.38
N VAL A 593 -39.44 8.30 -11.34
CA VAL A 593 -38.44 7.47 -12.02
C VAL A 593 -38.31 6.09 -11.35
N GLU A 594 -38.34 6.01 -10.02
CA GLU A 594 -38.35 4.72 -9.31
C GLU A 594 -39.61 3.89 -9.62
N ALA A 595 -40.76 4.54 -9.79
CA ALA A 595 -41.98 3.88 -10.24
C ALA A 595 -41.87 3.37 -11.69
N GLN A 596 -41.25 4.15 -12.59
CA GLN A 596 -41.00 3.72 -13.96
C GLN A 596 -40.02 2.53 -14.02
N ARG A 597 -38.94 2.59 -13.24
CA ARG A 597 -38.01 1.45 -13.03
C ARG A 597 -38.80 0.22 -12.61
N ASP A 598 -39.65 0.34 -11.59
CA ASP A 598 -40.43 -0.80 -11.10
C ASP A 598 -41.35 -1.38 -12.17
N ARG A 599 -42.00 -0.51 -12.97
CA ARG A 599 -42.88 -0.92 -14.07
C ARG A 599 -42.13 -1.69 -15.15
N PHE A 600 -40.91 -1.30 -15.48
CA PHE A 600 -40.06 -1.98 -16.47
C PHE A 600 -39.44 -3.27 -15.92
N VAL A 601 -38.71 -3.16 -14.80
CA VAL A 601 -37.94 -4.25 -14.20
C VAL A 601 -38.84 -5.37 -13.73
N TYR A 602 -39.95 -5.04 -13.07
CA TYR A 602 -40.88 -6.00 -12.50
C TYR A 602 -42.19 -6.10 -13.29
N SER A 603 -42.12 -5.90 -14.61
CA SER A 603 -43.25 -6.14 -15.52
C SER A 603 -43.64 -7.62 -15.55
N SER A 604 -44.88 -7.91 -15.93
CA SER A 604 -45.35 -9.27 -16.21
C SER A 604 -44.84 -9.83 -17.55
N THR A 605 -44.14 -9.02 -18.35
CA THR A 605 -43.58 -9.45 -19.63
C THR A 605 -42.52 -10.53 -19.39
N PRO A 606 -42.58 -11.66 -20.12
CA PRO A 606 -41.59 -12.73 -20.01
C PRO A 606 -40.17 -12.16 -20.10
N TRP A 607 -39.31 -12.60 -19.20
CA TRP A 607 -37.90 -12.23 -19.21
C TRP A 607 -37.08 -13.37 -19.81
N ASP A 608 -36.23 -13.05 -20.77
CA ASP A 608 -35.36 -14.01 -21.46
C ASP A 608 -34.19 -14.43 -20.55
N LEU A 609 -34.51 -15.36 -19.64
CA LEU A 609 -33.55 -15.94 -18.70
C LEU A 609 -32.44 -16.72 -19.42
N GLU A 610 -32.73 -17.33 -20.58
CA GLU A 610 -31.74 -18.07 -21.35
C GLU A 610 -30.64 -17.14 -21.87
N SER A 611 -31.03 -16.01 -22.48
CA SER A 611 -30.07 -14.97 -22.88
C SER A 611 -29.28 -14.42 -21.70
N ALA A 612 -29.90 -14.24 -20.52
CA ALA A 612 -29.20 -13.78 -19.33
C ALA A 612 -28.14 -14.80 -18.83
N ILE A 613 -28.46 -16.10 -18.85
CA ILE A 613 -27.51 -17.18 -18.53
C ILE A 613 -26.39 -17.26 -19.58
N HIS A 614 -26.72 -17.11 -20.85
CA HIS A 614 -25.75 -17.08 -21.94
C HIS A 614 -24.78 -15.90 -21.79
N LEU A 615 -25.29 -14.70 -21.49
CA LEU A 615 -24.48 -13.52 -21.21
C LEU A 615 -23.54 -13.76 -20.02
N ARG A 616 -24.03 -14.38 -18.94
CA ARG A 616 -23.20 -14.73 -17.79
C ARG A 616 -22.07 -15.69 -18.18
N THR A 617 -22.36 -16.70 -19.00
CA THR A 617 -21.37 -17.65 -19.51
C THR A 617 -20.31 -16.93 -20.36
N ARG A 618 -20.74 -16.00 -21.22
CA ARG A 618 -19.84 -15.17 -22.03
C ARG A 618 -18.95 -14.27 -21.17
N GLN A 619 -19.48 -13.64 -20.13
CA GLN A 619 -18.68 -12.82 -19.20
C GLN A 619 -17.58 -13.64 -18.52
N ILE A 620 -17.83 -14.89 -18.16
CA ILE A 620 -16.78 -15.77 -17.60
C ILE A 620 -15.65 -15.94 -18.63
N LYS A 621 -16.02 -16.28 -19.87
CA LYS A 621 -15.05 -16.53 -20.95
C LYS A 621 -14.21 -15.28 -21.31
N GLU A 622 -14.82 -14.10 -21.27
CA GLU A 622 -14.17 -12.85 -21.70
C GLU A 622 -13.41 -12.14 -20.58
N LEU A 623 -13.84 -12.25 -19.32
CA LEU A 623 -13.29 -11.47 -18.19
C LEU A 623 -12.43 -12.30 -17.22
N VAL A 624 -12.37 -13.63 -17.38
CA VAL A 624 -11.57 -14.51 -16.53
C VAL A 624 -10.41 -15.09 -17.36
N PRO A 625 -9.15 -14.67 -17.10
CA PRO A 625 -7.99 -15.24 -17.76
C PRO A 625 -7.85 -16.74 -17.47
N ALA A 626 -7.34 -17.49 -18.45
CA ALA A 626 -7.11 -18.93 -18.30
C ALA A 626 -6.12 -19.21 -17.15
N GLY A 627 -6.46 -20.18 -16.29
CA GLY A 627 -5.63 -20.57 -15.15
C GLY A 627 -5.69 -19.61 -13.95
N ALA A 628 -6.39 -18.48 -14.05
CA ALA A 628 -6.51 -17.49 -12.98
C ALA A 628 -7.88 -17.53 -12.30
N THR A 629 -7.92 -17.10 -11.03
CA THR A 629 -9.18 -16.95 -10.28
C THR A 629 -9.51 -15.47 -10.12
N HIS A 630 -10.60 -15.05 -10.73
CA HIS A 630 -11.14 -13.70 -10.61
C HIS A 630 -12.28 -13.69 -9.58
N VAL A 631 -12.07 -13.06 -8.42
CA VAL A 631 -13.00 -13.14 -7.27
C VAL A 631 -14.44 -12.72 -7.62
N LYS A 632 -14.58 -11.74 -8.51
CA LYS A 632 -15.88 -11.25 -8.99
C LYS A 632 -16.54 -12.14 -10.05
N TYR A 633 -15.81 -12.53 -11.11
CA TYR A 633 -16.39 -13.10 -12.34
C TYR A 633 -16.19 -14.60 -12.51
N SER A 634 -15.24 -15.23 -11.82
CA SER A 634 -15.08 -16.68 -11.88
C SER A 634 -16.34 -17.39 -11.37
N PRO A 635 -16.59 -18.65 -11.80
CA PRO A 635 -17.74 -19.42 -11.32
C PRO A 635 -17.74 -19.51 -9.78
N GLY A 636 -18.90 -19.25 -9.18
CA GLY A 636 -19.05 -19.17 -7.73
C GLY A 636 -18.54 -17.89 -7.07
N GLY A 637 -18.02 -16.93 -7.86
CA GLY A 637 -17.60 -15.63 -7.37
C GLY A 637 -18.77 -14.70 -7.02
N LEU A 638 -18.45 -13.46 -6.67
CA LEU A 638 -19.42 -12.46 -6.21
C LEU A 638 -20.63 -12.30 -7.16
N ILE A 639 -20.39 -12.27 -8.47
CA ILE A 639 -21.44 -12.01 -9.47
C ILE A 639 -22.48 -13.12 -9.50
N ASP A 640 -22.12 -14.38 -9.23
CA ASP A 640 -23.11 -15.46 -9.20
C ASP A 640 -24.12 -15.26 -8.06
N ILE A 641 -23.68 -14.74 -6.91
CA ILE A 641 -24.58 -14.39 -5.79
C ILE A 641 -25.51 -13.24 -6.19
N GLU A 642 -24.93 -12.16 -6.73
CA GLU A 642 -25.70 -10.97 -7.14
C GLU A 642 -26.72 -11.32 -8.22
N TYR A 643 -26.30 -12.09 -9.22
CA TYR A 643 -27.16 -12.50 -10.34
C TYR A 643 -28.24 -13.47 -9.86
N LEU A 644 -27.94 -14.43 -8.99
CA LEU A 644 -28.96 -15.31 -8.43
C LEU A 644 -30.10 -14.52 -7.79
N ILE A 645 -29.73 -13.56 -6.94
CA ILE A 645 -30.70 -12.71 -6.23
C ILE A 645 -31.48 -11.86 -7.23
N GLN A 646 -30.79 -11.18 -8.15
CA GLN A 646 -31.41 -10.30 -9.14
C GLN A 646 -32.33 -11.05 -10.11
N TYR A 647 -31.96 -12.25 -10.53
CA TYR A 647 -32.77 -13.09 -11.42
C TYR A 647 -34.09 -13.45 -10.73
N LEU A 648 -34.04 -13.87 -9.46
CA LEU A 648 -35.23 -14.14 -8.67
C LEU A 648 -36.06 -12.87 -8.42
N GLN A 649 -35.42 -11.70 -8.25
CA GLN A 649 -36.14 -10.43 -8.17
C GLN A 649 -36.91 -10.12 -9.46
N ILE A 650 -36.33 -10.33 -10.64
CA ILE A 650 -37.02 -10.09 -11.92
C ILE A 650 -38.16 -11.10 -12.11
N ILE A 651 -37.91 -12.39 -11.86
CA ILE A 651 -38.87 -13.47 -12.05
C ILE A 651 -40.11 -13.29 -11.15
N TYR A 652 -39.91 -12.93 -9.88
CA TYR A 652 -40.98 -12.91 -8.87
C TYR A 652 -41.45 -11.52 -8.47
N GLY A 653 -40.68 -10.47 -8.76
CA GLY A 653 -40.94 -9.10 -8.28
C GLY A 653 -42.20 -8.46 -8.84
N SER A 654 -42.72 -8.96 -9.98
CA SER A 654 -44.01 -8.52 -10.54
C SER A 654 -45.18 -8.81 -9.59
N ARG A 655 -45.14 -9.98 -8.91
CA ARG A 655 -46.17 -10.44 -7.97
C ARG A 655 -45.83 -10.14 -6.52
N LEU A 656 -44.55 -10.00 -6.18
CA LEU A 656 -44.06 -9.84 -4.82
C LEU A 656 -43.27 -8.53 -4.67
N ALA A 657 -43.98 -7.43 -4.43
CA ALA A 657 -43.36 -6.11 -4.24
C ALA A 657 -42.31 -6.07 -3.11
N SER A 658 -42.41 -6.95 -2.12
CA SER A 658 -41.41 -7.08 -1.05
C SER A 658 -40.01 -7.51 -1.54
N LEU A 659 -39.88 -7.97 -2.79
CA LEU A 659 -38.58 -8.34 -3.38
C LEU A 659 -37.88 -7.16 -4.05
N ARG A 660 -38.53 -6.00 -4.21
CA ARG A 660 -38.05 -4.87 -5.02
C ARG A 660 -37.04 -3.99 -4.26
N HIS A 661 -36.07 -4.62 -3.61
CA HIS A 661 -34.99 -3.95 -2.92
C HIS A 661 -33.78 -3.74 -3.85
N SER A 662 -33.21 -2.53 -3.87
CA SER A 662 -31.94 -2.31 -4.55
C SER A 662 -30.77 -2.96 -3.80
N ASN A 663 -30.80 -3.01 -2.46
CA ASN A 663 -29.74 -3.64 -1.68
C ASN A 663 -29.82 -5.18 -1.75
N THR A 664 -28.69 -5.83 -2.06
CA THR A 664 -28.57 -7.28 -2.32
C THR A 664 -28.93 -8.11 -1.10
N LEU A 665 -28.43 -7.73 0.09
CA LEU A 665 -28.69 -8.49 1.31
C LEU A 665 -30.14 -8.33 1.79
N LYS A 666 -30.74 -7.14 1.61
CA LYS A 666 -32.19 -6.94 1.86
C LYS A 666 -33.04 -7.76 0.90
N ALA A 667 -32.67 -7.83 -0.38
CA ALA A 667 -33.35 -8.67 -1.36
C ALA A 667 -33.22 -10.17 -1.02
N LEU A 668 -32.03 -10.64 -0.63
CA LEU A 668 -31.80 -12.01 -0.18
C LEU A 668 -32.65 -12.38 1.04
N GLU A 669 -32.74 -11.47 2.01
CA GLU A 669 -33.59 -11.66 3.18
C GLU A 669 -35.07 -11.76 2.78
N ALA A 670 -35.54 -10.90 1.87
CA ALA A 670 -36.91 -10.94 1.37
C ALA A 670 -37.21 -12.24 0.60
N LEU A 671 -36.28 -12.72 -0.22
CA LEU A 671 -36.38 -14.01 -0.93
C LEU A 671 -36.50 -15.18 0.06
N CYS A 672 -35.69 -15.17 1.12
CA CYS A 672 -35.76 -16.17 2.19
C CYS A 672 -37.11 -16.12 2.94
N ARG A 673 -37.60 -14.92 3.30
CA ARG A 673 -38.90 -14.74 3.99
C ARG A 673 -40.08 -15.22 3.13
N ARG A 674 -39.97 -15.08 1.81
CA ARG A 674 -40.95 -15.59 0.83
C ARG A 674 -40.76 -17.06 0.47
N LYS A 675 -39.80 -17.76 1.10
CA LYS A 675 -39.46 -19.17 0.85
C LYS A 675 -39.07 -19.46 -0.60
N LEU A 676 -38.58 -18.44 -1.32
CA LEU A 676 -38.04 -18.59 -2.68
C LEU A 676 -36.60 -19.08 -2.65
N ILE A 677 -35.91 -18.87 -1.53
CA ILE A 677 -34.61 -19.48 -1.21
C ILE A 677 -34.73 -20.19 0.12
N LYS A 678 -34.12 -21.38 0.25
CA LYS A 678 -34.09 -22.10 1.54
C LYS A 678 -33.28 -21.31 2.57
N ARG A 679 -33.69 -21.35 3.83
CA ARG A 679 -33.03 -20.61 4.93
C ARG A 679 -31.52 -20.90 5.02
N GLN A 680 -31.12 -22.16 4.84
CA GLN A 680 -29.70 -22.56 4.87
C GLN A 680 -28.92 -21.97 3.68
N GLU A 681 -29.49 -22.00 2.48
CA GLU A 681 -28.87 -21.42 1.28
C GLU A 681 -28.75 -19.90 1.41
N ALA A 682 -29.77 -19.24 1.93
CA ALA A 682 -29.75 -17.79 2.18
C ALA A 682 -28.67 -17.39 3.21
N HIS A 683 -28.49 -18.19 4.27
CA HIS A 683 -27.40 -17.98 5.24
C HIS A 683 -26.03 -18.12 4.57
N THR A 684 -25.81 -19.21 3.83
CA THR A 684 -24.57 -19.45 3.09
C THR A 684 -24.25 -18.31 2.11
N LEU A 685 -25.23 -17.90 1.30
CA LEU A 685 -25.07 -16.80 0.33
C LEU A 685 -24.77 -15.46 1.03
N ARG A 686 -25.37 -15.20 2.20
CA ARG A 686 -25.06 -13.99 2.98
C ARG A 686 -23.61 -13.99 3.44
N GLU A 687 -23.13 -15.08 4.02
CA GLU A 687 -21.74 -15.20 4.47
C GLU A 687 -20.75 -15.09 3.32
N ASP A 688 -21.04 -15.75 2.19
CA ASP A 688 -20.19 -15.73 1.00
C ASP A 688 -20.16 -14.35 0.34
N TYR A 689 -21.31 -13.68 0.28
CA TYR A 689 -21.38 -12.31 -0.22
C TYR A 689 -20.49 -11.37 0.62
N LEU A 690 -20.63 -11.40 1.95
CA LEU A 690 -19.83 -10.57 2.84
C LEU A 690 -18.34 -10.90 2.72
N PHE A 691 -17.98 -12.18 2.66
CA PHE A 691 -16.59 -12.63 2.50
C PHE A 691 -16.00 -12.17 1.16
N PHE A 692 -16.67 -12.40 0.03
CA PHE A 692 -16.15 -11.98 -1.28
C PHE A 692 -16.05 -10.46 -1.39
N ARG A 693 -16.96 -9.72 -0.77
CA ARG A 693 -16.88 -8.26 -0.68
C ARG A 693 -15.66 -7.81 0.12
N GLN A 694 -15.41 -8.40 1.29
CA GLN A 694 -14.21 -8.11 2.09
C GLN A 694 -12.92 -8.49 1.35
N LEU A 695 -12.90 -9.62 0.63
CA LEU A 695 -11.77 -10.05 -0.19
C LEU A 695 -11.49 -9.07 -1.34
N ILE A 696 -12.53 -8.62 -2.05
CA ILE A 696 -12.41 -7.60 -3.10
C ILE A 696 -11.89 -6.29 -2.52
N ASP A 697 -12.41 -5.86 -1.38
CA ASP A 697 -11.97 -4.66 -0.69
C ASP A 697 -10.49 -4.77 -0.26
N ALA A 698 -10.07 -5.95 0.24
CA ALA A 698 -8.68 -6.24 0.59
C ALA A 698 -7.72 -6.30 -0.61
N LEU A 699 -8.19 -6.61 -1.82
CA LEU A 699 -7.42 -6.51 -3.06
C LEU A 699 -7.33 -5.06 -3.54
N ARG A 700 -8.45 -4.34 -3.51
CA ARG A 700 -8.55 -2.94 -3.96
C ARG A 700 -7.73 -1.98 -3.11
N ILE A 701 -7.71 -2.18 -1.79
CA ILE A 701 -6.96 -1.31 -0.88
C ILE A 701 -5.45 -1.38 -1.14
N VAL A 702 -4.93 -2.48 -1.69
CA VAL A 702 -3.53 -2.55 -2.14
C VAL A 702 -3.35 -1.82 -3.44
N ARG A 703 -4.11 -2.18 -4.47
CA ARG A 703 -3.83 -1.78 -5.86
C ARG A 703 -4.37 -0.38 -6.23
N GLY A 704 -5.27 0.17 -5.42
CA GLY A 704 -5.92 1.47 -5.66
C GLY A 704 -6.74 1.52 -6.94
N ASN A 705 -7.19 0.39 -7.48
CA ASN A 705 -8.04 0.35 -8.67
C ASN A 705 -9.09 -0.76 -8.58
N ALA A 706 -10.18 -0.57 -9.34
CA ALA A 706 -11.31 -1.48 -9.38
C ALA A 706 -11.17 -2.65 -10.38
N ARG A 707 -10.10 -2.64 -11.20
CA ARG A 707 -9.99 -3.47 -12.42
C ARG A 707 -9.32 -4.81 -12.17
N ASP A 708 -8.29 -4.86 -11.33
CA ASP A 708 -7.56 -6.10 -11.06
C ASP A 708 -8.04 -6.79 -9.77
N LEU A 709 -9.00 -7.70 -9.93
CA LEU A 709 -9.53 -8.57 -8.87
C LEU A 709 -9.11 -10.03 -9.05
N LEU A 710 -7.98 -10.25 -9.72
CA LEU A 710 -7.34 -11.57 -9.78
C LEU A 710 -6.70 -11.87 -8.42
N LEU A 711 -6.87 -13.12 -7.98
CA LEU A 711 -6.10 -13.62 -6.84
C LEU A 711 -4.61 -13.61 -7.19
N PRO A 712 -3.74 -13.29 -6.21
CA PRO A 712 -2.31 -13.50 -6.38
C PRO A 712 -1.98 -14.95 -6.70
N GLU A 713 -0.82 -15.18 -7.31
CA GLU A 713 -0.32 -16.53 -7.58
C GLU A 713 -0.21 -17.34 -6.28
N PRO A 714 -0.53 -18.66 -6.31
CA PRO A 714 -0.34 -19.54 -5.17
C PRO A 714 1.10 -19.48 -4.67
N GLU A 715 1.29 -19.66 -3.36
CA GLU A 715 2.60 -19.66 -2.69
C GLU A 715 3.40 -18.34 -2.77
N SER A 716 2.87 -17.30 -3.42
CA SER A 716 3.49 -15.98 -3.50
C SER A 716 3.40 -15.20 -2.18
N ASP A 717 4.33 -14.26 -1.97
CA ASP A 717 4.25 -13.34 -0.82
C ASP A 717 2.95 -12.53 -0.82
N SER A 718 2.42 -12.24 -2.01
CA SER A 718 1.20 -11.45 -2.17
C SER A 718 -0.03 -12.15 -1.59
N ILE A 719 -0.12 -13.49 -1.67
CA ILE A 719 -1.22 -14.23 -1.04
C ILE A 719 -1.07 -14.28 0.49
N ILE A 720 0.18 -14.33 0.99
CA ILE A 720 0.49 -14.26 2.42
C ILE A 720 0.02 -12.92 3.02
N PHE A 721 0.36 -11.81 2.37
CA PHE A 721 -0.05 -10.48 2.83
C PHE A 721 -1.56 -10.27 2.71
N LEU A 722 -2.21 -10.85 1.70
CA LEU A 722 -3.67 -10.84 1.58
C LEU A 722 -4.34 -11.59 2.74
N ALA A 723 -3.82 -12.77 3.10
CA ALA A 723 -4.30 -13.57 4.23
C ALA A 723 -4.20 -12.80 5.56
N ARG A 724 -3.04 -12.16 5.81
CA ARG A 724 -2.84 -11.32 7.00
C ARG A 724 -3.83 -10.15 7.05
N ARG A 725 -4.07 -9.47 5.93
CA ARG A 725 -5.03 -8.35 5.84
C ARG A 725 -6.47 -8.80 6.13
N LEU A 726 -6.82 -10.00 5.72
CA LEU A 726 -8.13 -10.61 5.97
C LEU A 726 -8.26 -11.27 7.35
N GLY A 727 -7.22 -11.19 8.18
CA GLY A 727 -7.23 -11.73 9.55
C GLY A 727 -6.91 -13.22 9.67
N PHE A 728 -6.45 -13.88 8.60
CA PHE A 728 -5.93 -15.26 8.63
C PHE A 728 -4.50 -15.27 9.21
N ILE A 729 -4.39 -14.89 10.48
CA ILE A 729 -3.12 -14.71 11.19
C ILE A 729 -2.77 -15.98 11.96
N THR A 730 -1.72 -16.65 11.52
CA THR A 730 -1.10 -17.83 12.15
C THR A 730 0.36 -17.54 12.51
N PRO A 731 1.02 -18.30 13.40
CA PRO A 731 2.45 -18.14 13.65
C PRO A 731 3.33 -18.41 12.42
N ASN A 732 2.92 -19.37 11.57
CA ASN A 732 3.50 -19.59 10.25
C ASN A 732 2.57 -19.01 9.19
N TRP A 733 2.95 -17.90 8.57
CA TRP A 733 2.04 -17.17 7.68
C TRP A 733 1.66 -17.92 6.40
N LYS A 734 2.47 -18.90 5.97
CA LYS A 734 2.13 -19.78 4.84
C LYS A 734 0.86 -20.58 5.12
N ASP A 735 0.72 -21.11 6.33
CA ASP A 735 -0.49 -21.82 6.76
C ASP A 735 -1.74 -20.92 6.69
N GLY A 736 -1.57 -19.63 7.02
CA GLY A 736 -2.63 -18.63 6.91
C GLY A 736 -3.06 -18.38 5.46
N ALA A 737 -2.09 -18.30 4.54
CA ALA A 737 -2.34 -18.19 3.10
C ALA A 737 -3.05 -19.41 2.54
N GLU A 738 -2.57 -20.62 2.86
CA GLU A 738 -3.19 -21.88 2.45
C GLU A 738 -4.64 -21.99 2.96
N THR A 739 -4.88 -21.56 4.21
CA THR A 739 -6.22 -21.53 4.79
C THR A 739 -7.14 -20.55 4.06
N LEU A 740 -6.64 -19.36 3.70
CA LEU A 740 -7.40 -18.39 2.90
C LEU A 740 -7.73 -18.97 1.53
N GLU A 741 -6.76 -19.52 0.81
CA GLU A 741 -6.95 -20.09 -0.52
C GLU A 741 -8.00 -21.21 -0.51
N LYS A 742 -7.89 -22.14 0.44
CA LYS A 742 -8.88 -23.20 0.61
C LYS A 742 -10.27 -22.63 0.89
N THR A 743 -10.36 -21.64 1.79
CA THR A 743 -11.63 -20.97 2.12
C THR A 743 -12.27 -20.32 0.89
N ILE A 744 -11.49 -19.65 0.04
CA ILE A 744 -11.99 -19.04 -1.20
C ILE A 744 -12.57 -20.12 -2.12
N HIS A 745 -11.80 -21.19 -2.40
CA HIS A 745 -12.24 -22.25 -3.30
C HIS A 745 -13.48 -22.99 -2.79
N ASP A 746 -13.57 -23.28 -1.50
CA ASP A 746 -14.74 -23.96 -0.91
C ASP A 746 -16.00 -23.09 -0.99
N ARG A 747 -15.86 -21.78 -0.75
CA ARG A 747 -16.96 -20.81 -0.88
C ARG A 747 -17.40 -20.62 -2.33
N MET A 748 -16.46 -20.59 -3.28
CA MET A 748 -16.80 -20.52 -4.70
C MET A 748 -17.53 -21.80 -5.14
N LYS A 749 -17.03 -22.98 -4.79
CA LYS A 749 -17.68 -24.26 -5.11
C LYS A 749 -19.12 -24.34 -4.60
N ARG A 750 -19.37 -23.96 -3.34
CA ARG A 750 -20.72 -23.99 -2.76
C ARG A 750 -21.65 -22.94 -3.37
N THR A 751 -21.15 -21.73 -3.64
CA THR A 751 -21.93 -20.69 -4.34
C THR A 751 -22.30 -21.13 -5.75
N GLN A 752 -21.35 -21.69 -6.50
CA GLN A 752 -21.58 -22.21 -7.84
C GLN A 752 -22.59 -23.36 -7.85
N LYS A 753 -22.55 -24.23 -6.84
CA LYS A 753 -23.56 -25.29 -6.67
C LYS A 753 -24.95 -24.69 -6.49
N ILE A 754 -25.11 -23.74 -5.57
CA ILE A 754 -26.41 -23.09 -5.33
C ILE A 754 -26.89 -22.41 -6.61
N PHE A 755 -26.04 -21.66 -7.33
CA PHE A 755 -26.43 -21.04 -8.60
C PHE A 755 -26.96 -22.06 -9.62
N ARG A 756 -26.27 -23.20 -9.78
CA ARG A 756 -26.69 -24.28 -10.68
C ARG A 756 -27.96 -24.98 -10.23
N ASP A 757 -28.20 -25.12 -8.95
CA ASP A 757 -29.43 -25.74 -8.43
C ASP A 757 -30.68 -24.92 -8.83
N TYR A 758 -30.56 -23.60 -9.00
CA TYR A 758 -31.65 -22.71 -9.43
C TYR A 758 -31.72 -22.51 -10.95
N PHE A 759 -30.58 -22.43 -11.64
CA PHE A 759 -30.52 -21.99 -13.04
C PHE A 759 -29.70 -22.91 -13.97
N GLY A 760 -29.17 -24.01 -13.46
CA GLY A 760 -28.48 -24.99 -14.29
C GLY A 760 -29.45 -25.68 -15.25
N GLN A 761 -29.00 -25.92 -16.48
CA GLN A 761 -29.74 -26.81 -17.38
C GLN A 761 -29.76 -28.20 -16.74
N LYS A 762 -30.95 -28.76 -16.49
CA LYS A 762 -31.07 -30.20 -16.29
C LYS A 762 -30.55 -30.84 -17.58
N SER A 763 -29.47 -31.59 -17.47
CA SER A 763 -29.01 -32.45 -18.57
C SER A 763 -30.23 -33.25 -19.04
N LYS A 764 -30.58 -33.09 -20.31
CA LYS A 764 -31.57 -33.92 -20.99
C LYS A 764 -30.97 -35.31 -21.23
N ASP A 765 -30.62 -36.01 -20.16
CA ASP A 765 -30.26 -37.43 -20.16
C ASP A 765 -30.66 -37.99 -18.79
N SER A 766 -31.97 -38.15 -18.59
CA SER A 766 -32.56 -39.07 -17.61
C SER A 766 -33.84 -39.66 -18.17
#